data_AF-A0A8C6WWX9-F1
#
_entry.id   AF-A0A8C6WWX9-F1
#
_cell.length_a   1.000
_cell.length_b   1.000
_cell.length_c   1.000
_cell.angle_alpha   90.00
_cell.angle_beta   90.00
_cell.angle_gamma   90.00
#
_symmetry.space_group_name_H-M   'P 1'
#
loop_
_entity.id
_entity.type
_entity.pdbx_description
1 polymer ?
#
loop_
_entity_poly.entity_id
_entity_poly.type
_entity_poly.pdbx_seq_one_letter_code
_entity_poly.pdbx_strand_id
1 'polypeptide(L)'
;MAEAHQAVGFEFTVRPDGVDVRLCREVVKNIYLSGVTAWKKRAIKFKNGVLAGVYPASPSSWLIAVIAMMSSLYSHIDPSLGMIEVIKETFPLKSYMTVQTRAVFSAILFATGLWLFLIVLLRYTLKVLLSYHGWIFESHGKMSTSTKAWLSLVKMFSGRRPLLYSFQASLPRLPVPSVEDTVQRYLESVRPLLDDDKYKEKETLANEFMDSQAAQLQRYLLLKSWWSTNYVSDWWEEYIYLRGRSPIMVNSNFYVMDLLYITPTHRQAARAGNVVHAMLQYRRKLERGEHAPLRALGTVPMCSTQMERMFNTTRLPGIETDVVQHLNDRKHLVVYHRGRFFMLWLYTGGRHLLPSELEMQFQRILSDTSKHQPGELKLASLTAGNRVPWARARQQFFGNGVNKVSLDAVESAAFFLALDDEPQGYDPSKERSLDSYAKSLLHGKCYDRWFDKSFTLISYPNGKMGVNTEHSWADAPIIGHMWEYVLATDCFHLGYTEEGHCKGDVNKGLPFPTRLKWDLSKECQDVTEASYLLAKQIADDVDFYGCLFNDFGKGLIKKCRTSPDAFIQMALQLAQFRDQKVFCLTYESSMTRMFRDGRTETVRSCTAEAVAFVRAMEDPTATVTVRLGLFKKAAEKHQHMYRLAMTGAGIDRHLFCLYIVSKYYGVNSPFLKQVLSEPWKLSTSQTPQQQLNLVDINKFPKYVSAGGGFGPVADDGYGVSYIIVGENLVTFHISCKFSCPHTVNRALQFMTMNAFSNKNNLYVCRTRTGLAGTSRTQCSTSKLFSPLKMKKRVHFMRLKSNPA
;
A
#
# COMPACT_ATOMS: atom_id res chain seq x y z
N MET A 1 -12.09 24.23 -19.87
CA MET A 1 -13.40 24.66 -19.32
C MET A 1 -13.42 24.85 -17.79
N ALA A 2 -12.28 25.04 -17.11
CA ALA A 2 -12.25 25.42 -15.69
C ALA A 2 -12.64 26.91 -15.45
N GLU A 3 -12.57 27.74 -16.49
CA GLU A 3 -12.93 29.16 -16.47
C GLU A 3 -14.44 29.39 -16.69
N ALA A 4 -15.11 28.48 -17.41
CA ALA A 4 -16.52 28.64 -17.80
C ALA A 4 -17.51 28.60 -16.62
N HIS A 5 -17.14 28.00 -15.47
CA HIS A 5 -17.99 28.02 -14.27
C HIS A 5 -17.68 29.17 -13.30
N GLN A 6 -16.49 29.78 -13.37
CA GLN A 6 -16.30 31.10 -12.76
C GLN A 6 -17.10 32.17 -13.52
N ALA A 7 -17.38 31.95 -14.82
CA ALA A 7 -18.21 32.79 -15.66
C ALA A 7 -19.71 32.83 -15.28
N VAL A 8 -20.22 31.92 -14.43
CA VAL A 8 -21.65 31.97 -14.00
C VAL A 8 -21.93 33.13 -13.03
N GLY A 9 -20.88 33.76 -12.48
CA GLY A 9 -20.97 35.04 -11.78
C GLY A 9 -20.79 36.28 -12.66
N PHE A 10 -20.67 36.08 -13.97
CA PHE A 10 -20.55 37.11 -14.99
C PHE A 10 -21.74 36.92 -15.95
N GLU A 11 -22.88 37.55 -15.64
CA GLU A 11 -23.91 37.73 -16.66
C GLU A 11 -23.38 38.74 -17.68
N PHE A 12 -23.06 38.26 -18.87
CA PHE A 12 -22.74 39.10 -20.03
C PHE A 12 -24.02 39.29 -20.82
N THR A 13 -24.58 40.50 -20.76
CA THR A 13 -25.71 40.86 -21.62
C THR A 13 -25.18 41.84 -22.66
N VAL A 14 -25.08 41.39 -23.92
CA VAL A 14 -24.71 42.27 -25.03
C VAL A 14 -25.96 43.03 -25.44
N ARG A 15 -25.97 44.34 -25.19
CA ARG A 15 -27.01 45.26 -25.67
C ARG A 15 -26.50 46.03 -26.90
N PRO A 16 -27.39 46.61 -27.72
CA PRO A 16 -26.98 47.40 -28.89
C PRO A 16 -26.08 48.60 -28.57
N ASP A 17 -26.07 49.06 -27.31
CA ASP A 17 -25.34 50.20 -26.75
C ASP A 17 -24.09 49.82 -25.91
N GLY A 18 -23.78 48.53 -25.74
CA GLY A 18 -22.57 48.08 -25.03
C GLY A 18 -22.71 46.75 -24.29
N VAL A 19 -21.65 46.36 -23.57
CA VAL A 19 -21.59 45.13 -22.76
C VAL A 19 -21.92 45.46 -21.31
N ASP A 20 -23.05 44.94 -20.79
CA ASP A 20 -23.41 45.05 -19.36
C ASP A 20 -22.83 43.83 -18.61
N VAL A 21 -22.02 44.10 -17.58
CA VAL A 21 -21.33 43.09 -16.76
C VAL A 21 -21.83 43.17 -15.32
N ARG A 22 -22.69 42.24 -14.90
CA ARG A 22 -23.09 42.10 -13.48
C ARG A 22 -22.13 41.19 -12.74
N LEU A 23 -21.22 41.79 -11.97
CA LEU A 23 -20.30 41.08 -11.08
C LEU A 23 -20.95 40.80 -9.71
N CYS A 24 -21.27 39.52 -9.44
CA CYS A 24 -21.75 39.12 -8.12
C CYS A 24 -20.64 39.26 -7.05
N ARG A 25 -20.88 40.08 -6.02
CA ARG A 25 -19.92 40.33 -4.92
C ARG A 25 -19.45 39.05 -4.22
N GLU A 26 -20.32 38.04 -4.13
CA GLU A 26 -19.98 36.74 -3.55
C GLU A 26 -19.00 35.94 -4.42
N VAL A 27 -19.15 36.01 -5.75
CA VAL A 27 -18.25 35.34 -6.70
C VAL A 27 -16.86 35.96 -6.63
N VAL A 28 -16.77 37.29 -6.60
CA VAL A 28 -15.49 38.01 -6.43
C VAL A 28 -14.83 37.63 -5.10
N LYS A 29 -15.60 37.59 -4.00
CA LYS A 29 -15.11 37.15 -2.69
C LYS A 29 -14.58 35.70 -2.73
N ASN A 30 -15.29 34.79 -3.40
CA ASN A 30 -14.87 33.40 -3.54
C ASN A 30 -13.61 33.24 -4.41
N ILE A 31 -13.48 34.01 -5.49
CA ILE A 31 -12.28 34.06 -6.33
C ILE A 31 -11.10 34.56 -5.50
N TYR A 32 -11.27 35.66 -4.77
CA TYR A 32 -10.24 36.21 -3.88
C TYR A 32 -9.80 35.18 -2.81
N LEU A 33 -10.74 34.58 -2.08
CA LEU A 33 -10.45 33.58 -1.05
C LEU A 33 -9.77 32.32 -1.62
N SER A 34 -10.21 31.88 -2.81
CA SER A 34 -9.57 30.79 -3.55
C SER A 34 -8.14 31.15 -3.94
N GLY A 35 -7.92 32.38 -4.44
CA GLY A 35 -6.59 32.90 -4.78
C GLY A 35 -5.65 32.96 -3.57
N VAL A 36 -6.11 33.55 -2.45
CA VAL A 36 -5.36 33.59 -1.19
C VAL A 36 -5.03 32.19 -0.69
N THR A 37 -5.99 31.26 -0.74
CA THR A 37 -5.76 29.89 -0.28
C THR A 37 -4.81 29.13 -1.18
N ALA A 38 -4.90 29.32 -2.50
CA ALA A 38 -3.96 28.76 -3.46
C ALA A 38 -2.54 29.30 -3.24
N TRP A 39 -2.39 30.61 -3.00
CA TRP A 39 -1.10 31.22 -2.68
C TRP A 39 -0.53 30.68 -1.36
N LYS A 40 -1.33 30.62 -0.29
CA LYS A 40 -0.93 29.99 0.98
C LYS A 40 -0.52 28.54 0.80
N LYS A 41 -1.25 27.76 0.00
CA LYS A 41 -0.91 26.36 -0.32
C LYS A 41 0.43 26.29 -1.03
N ARG A 42 0.66 27.11 -2.06
CA ARG A 42 1.94 27.16 -2.81
C ARG A 42 3.09 27.59 -1.90
N ALA A 43 2.90 28.60 -1.06
CA ALA A 43 3.90 29.05 -0.10
C ALA A 43 4.25 27.96 0.93
N ILE A 44 3.27 27.24 1.48
CA ILE A 44 3.50 26.12 2.39
C ILE A 44 4.22 24.97 1.67
N LYS A 45 3.79 24.60 0.46
CA LYS A 45 4.47 23.57 -0.35
C LYS A 45 5.91 23.96 -0.64
N PHE A 46 6.15 25.20 -1.03
CA PHE A 46 7.50 25.72 -1.27
C PHE A 46 8.34 25.68 0.01
N LYS A 47 7.82 26.21 1.12
CA LYS A 47 8.48 26.15 2.44
C LYS A 47 8.83 24.72 2.83
N ASN A 48 7.86 23.81 2.78
CA ASN A 48 8.05 22.42 3.19
C ASN A 48 8.96 21.67 2.22
N GLY A 49 8.92 22.01 0.93
CA GLY A 49 9.85 21.53 -0.09
C GLY A 49 11.28 21.98 0.17
N VAL A 50 11.49 23.25 0.55
CA VAL A 50 12.80 23.75 0.98
C VAL A 50 13.25 23.07 2.27
N LEU A 51 12.37 22.95 3.28
CA LEU A 51 12.69 22.28 4.56
C LEU A 51 13.09 20.82 4.35
N ALA A 52 12.37 20.06 3.53
CA ALA A 52 12.76 18.70 3.15
C ALA A 52 14.02 18.69 2.27
N GLY A 53 14.15 19.68 1.38
CA GLY A 53 15.24 19.85 0.44
C GLY A 53 16.57 20.29 1.04
N VAL A 54 16.60 20.78 2.29
CA VAL A 54 17.83 21.14 3.03
C VAL A 54 18.08 20.22 4.23
N TYR A 55 17.13 19.33 4.52
CA TYR A 55 17.25 18.34 5.59
C TYR A 55 18.48 17.43 5.38
N PRO A 56 19.26 17.09 6.43
CA PRO A 56 18.97 17.27 7.87
C PRO A 56 19.31 18.65 8.47
N ALA A 57 19.79 19.60 7.69
CA ALA A 57 19.99 20.97 8.14
C ALA A 57 18.68 21.76 8.19
N SER A 58 18.75 23.03 8.59
CA SER A 58 17.61 23.94 8.65
C SER A 58 17.97 25.32 8.07
N PRO A 59 16.99 26.13 7.62
CA PRO A 59 17.25 27.51 7.23
C PRO A 59 17.89 28.35 8.35
N SER A 60 17.62 28.02 9.61
CA SER A 60 18.30 28.65 10.76
C SER A 60 19.78 28.31 10.84
N SER A 61 20.22 27.11 10.42
CA SER A 61 21.65 26.79 10.42
C SER A 61 22.40 27.50 9.30
N TRP A 62 21.73 27.87 8.20
CA TRP A 62 22.30 28.78 7.19
C TRP A 62 22.55 30.16 7.79
N LEU A 63 21.57 30.72 8.52
CA LEU A 63 21.74 32.02 9.17
C LEU A 63 22.91 32.00 10.17
N ILE A 64 23.05 30.92 10.94
CA ILE A 64 24.19 30.74 11.85
C ILE A 64 25.51 30.71 11.09
N ALA A 65 25.59 30.00 9.96
CA ALA A 65 26.80 29.97 9.13
C ALA A 65 27.15 31.35 8.57
N VAL A 66 26.15 32.12 8.11
CA VAL A 66 26.34 33.50 7.65
C VAL A 66 26.82 34.40 8.79
N ILE A 67 26.15 34.36 9.95
CA ILE A 67 26.56 35.16 11.12
C ILE A 67 27.99 34.82 11.51
N ALA A 68 28.36 33.53 11.57
CA ALA A 68 29.70 33.10 11.91
C ALA A 68 30.77 33.64 10.93
N MET A 69 30.51 33.59 9.61
CA MET A 69 31.42 34.14 8.61
C MET A 69 31.47 35.67 8.63
N MET A 70 30.36 36.33 8.92
CA MET A 70 30.31 37.79 9.05
C MET A 70 31.05 38.26 10.31
N SER A 71 30.91 37.55 11.42
CA SER A 71 31.67 37.82 12.64
C SER A 71 33.17 37.59 12.45
N SER A 72 33.57 36.55 11.71
CA SER A 72 34.99 36.30 11.44
C SER A 72 35.62 37.40 10.57
N LEU A 73 34.88 37.90 9.56
CA LEU A 73 35.29 39.07 8.79
C LEU A 73 35.47 40.31 9.67
N TYR A 74 34.56 40.55 10.62
CA TYR A 74 34.66 41.69 11.54
C TYR A 74 35.83 41.56 12.51
N SER A 75 36.16 40.34 12.92
CA SER A 75 37.30 40.04 13.80
C SER A 75 38.63 39.86 13.06
N HIS A 76 38.69 40.09 11.75
CA HIS A 76 39.89 39.90 10.90
C HIS A 76 40.50 38.49 10.96
N ILE A 77 39.67 37.47 11.22
CA ILE A 77 40.06 36.06 11.18
C ILE A 77 39.44 35.47 9.92
N ASP A 78 40.26 34.90 9.03
CA ASP A 78 39.77 34.27 7.81
C ASP A 78 39.71 32.73 7.93
N PRO A 79 38.55 32.15 8.30
CA PRO A 79 38.36 30.71 8.34
C PRO A 79 38.25 30.08 6.94
N SER A 80 38.13 30.89 5.88
CA SER A 80 38.01 30.41 4.50
C SER A 80 39.35 30.13 3.82
N LEU A 81 40.47 30.39 4.50
CA LEU A 81 41.82 30.21 3.98
C LEU A 81 42.05 30.98 2.65
N GLY A 82 41.54 32.21 2.56
CA GLY A 82 41.70 33.09 1.39
C GLY A 82 40.60 32.95 0.32
N MET A 83 39.70 31.98 0.43
CA MET A 83 38.65 31.76 -0.58
C MET A 83 37.67 32.93 -0.71
N ILE A 84 37.36 33.63 0.39
CA ILE A 84 36.49 34.81 0.35
C ILE A 84 37.11 35.94 -0.48
N GLU A 85 38.42 36.15 -0.41
CA GLU A 85 39.11 37.15 -1.21
C GLU A 85 39.16 36.77 -2.70
N VAL A 86 39.37 35.50 -3.02
CA VAL A 86 39.30 35.00 -4.42
C VAL A 86 37.89 35.22 -5.03
N ILE A 87 36.84 34.97 -4.25
CA ILE A 87 35.45 35.23 -4.66
C ILE A 87 35.21 36.75 -4.82
N LYS A 88 35.81 37.56 -3.95
CA LYS A 88 35.70 39.02 -4.00
C LYS A 88 36.35 39.61 -5.25
N GLU A 89 37.48 39.06 -5.67
CA GLU A 89 38.22 39.48 -6.88
C GLU A 89 37.51 39.13 -8.19
N THR A 90 36.63 38.13 -8.18
CA THR A 90 35.84 37.75 -9.37
C THR A 90 34.67 38.71 -9.66
N PHE A 91 34.32 39.63 -8.74
CA PHE A 91 33.28 40.63 -8.97
C PHE A 91 33.82 41.91 -9.64
N PRO A 92 33.19 42.40 -10.72
CA PRO A 92 33.65 43.59 -11.42
C PRO A 92 33.54 44.86 -10.56
N LEU A 93 34.56 45.72 -10.64
CA LEU A 93 34.59 47.07 -10.07
C LEU A 93 33.59 47.99 -10.81
N LYS A 94 32.29 47.89 -10.48
CA LYS A 94 31.27 48.85 -10.92
C LYS A 94 31.01 49.89 -9.83
N SER A 95 30.64 51.11 -10.23
CA SER A 95 30.45 52.27 -9.32
C SER A 95 29.44 52.02 -8.19
N TYR A 96 28.55 51.05 -8.35
CA TYR A 96 27.51 50.70 -7.37
C TYR A 96 27.93 49.66 -6.32
N MET A 97 29.14 49.07 -6.39
CA MET A 97 29.62 48.04 -5.45
C MET A 97 30.91 48.45 -4.73
N THR A 98 30.78 48.97 -3.50
CA THR A 98 31.93 49.29 -2.64
C THR A 98 32.73 48.04 -2.27
N VAL A 99 33.99 48.22 -1.84
CA VAL A 99 34.87 47.12 -1.39
C VAL A 99 34.24 46.35 -0.23
N GLN A 100 33.61 47.06 0.70
CA GLN A 100 32.87 46.46 1.82
C GLN A 100 31.69 45.63 1.32
N THR A 101 30.89 46.15 0.37
CA THR A 101 29.76 45.43 -0.21
C THR A 101 30.22 44.11 -0.86
N ARG A 102 31.34 44.14 -1.60
CA ARG A 102 31.91 42.91 -2.19
C ARG A 102 32.41 41.92 -1.16
N ALA A 103 33.04 42.36 -0.07
CA ALA A 103 33.45 41.47 1.02
C ALA A 103 32.25 40.78 1.67
N VAL A 104 31.18 41.53 1.96
CA VAL A 104 29.93 40.98 2.53
C VAL A 104 29.29 39.95 1.59
N PHE A 105 29.11 40.28 0.31
CA PHE A 105 28.54 39.34 -0.66
C PHE A 105 29.41 38.07 -0.82
N SER A 106 30.73 38.21 -0.83
CA SER A 106 31.65 37.09 -0.96
C SER A 106 31.60 36.17 0.26
N ALA A 107 31.51 36.72 1.46
CA ALA A 107 31.31 35.93 2.67
C ALA A 107 29.93 35.26 2.74
N ILE A 108 28.86 35.91 2.29
CA ILE A 108 27.54 35.26 2.21
C ILE A 108 27.56 34.13 1.18
N LEU A 109 28.20 34.32 0.02
CA LEU A 109 28.32 33.29 -1.01
C LEU A 109 29.14 32.10 -0.50
N PHE A 110 30.29 32.37 0.13
CA PHE A 110 31.12 31.35 0.76
C PHE A 110 30.37 30.60 1.86
N ALA A 111 29.72 31.31 2.80
CA ALA A 111 28.92 30.71 3.87
C ALA A 111 27.80 29.82 3.32
N THR A 112 27.15 30.25 2.24
CA THR A 112 26.10 29.47 1.56
C THR A 112 26.68 28.23 0.90
N GLY A 113 27.81 28.35 0.21
CA GLY A 113 28.53 27.21 -0.39
C GLY A 113 28.96 26.19 0.66
N LEU A 114 29.55 26.65 1.77
CA LEU A 114 29.92 25.82 2.91
C LEU A 114 28.70 25.13 3.52
N TRP A 115 27.59 25.85 3.71
CA TRP A 115 26.36 25.29 4.25
C TRP A 115 25.76 24.21 3.33
N LEU A 116 25.73 24.44 2.01
CA LEU A 116 25.29 23.45 1.03
C LEU A 116 26.21 22.22 1.01
N PHE A 117 27.53 22.42 1.08
CA PHE A 117 28.51 21.35 1.22
C PHE A 117 28.26 20.51 2.48
N LEU A 118 28.04 21.15 3.63
CA LEU A 118 27.71 20.48 4.88
C LEU A 118 26.39 19.70 4.78
N ILE A 119 25.36 20.21 4.09
CA ILE A 119 24.13 19.45 3.84
C ILE A 119 24.42 18.17 3.05
N VAL A 120 25.17 18.28 1.95
CA VAL A 120 25.54 17.12 1.13
C VAL A 120 26.34 16.11 1.94
N LEU A 121 27.30 16.59 2.75
CA LEU A 121 28.07 15.76 3.66
C LEU A 121 27.17 15.04 4.67
N LEU A 122 26.27 15.76 5.36
CA LEU A 122 25.35 15.18 6.33
C LEU A 122 24.40 14.14 5.70
N ARG A 123 23.93 14.39 4.48
CA ARG A 123 23.12 13.44 3.72
C ARG A 123 23.90 12.19 3.36
N TYR A 124 25.14 12.36 2.92
CA TYR A 124 26.01 11.23 2.61
C TYR A 124 26.31 10.43 3.88
N THR A 125 26.61 11.08 5.00
CA THR A 125 26.78 10.43 6.31
C THR A 125 25.53 9.66 6.72
N LEU A 126 24.33 10.26 6.62
CA LEU A 126 23.08 9.55 6.87
C LEU A 126 22.90 8.36 5.92
N LYS A 127 23.21 8.51 4.64
CA LYS A 127 23.11 7.43 3.66
C LYS A 127 24.04 6.27 4.00
N VAL A 128 25.28 6.55 4.39
CA VAL A 128 26.25 5.52 4.84
C VAL A 128 25.74 4.84 6.10
N LEU A 129 25.27 5.60 7.10
CA LEU A 129 24.68 5.05 8.31
C LEU A 129 23.46 4.16 8.00
N LEU A 130 22.55 4.62 7.15
CA LEU A 130 21.35 3.88 6.76
C LEU A 130 21.64 2.69 5.85
N SER A 131 22.83 2.62 5.24
CA SER A 131 23.27 1.45 4.47
C SER A 131 23.70 0.29 5.37
N TYR A 132 23.96 0.54 6.66
CA TYR A 132 24.24 -0.52 7.63
C TYR A 132 22.95 -1.21 8.06
N HIS A 133 22.87 -2.52 7.78
CA HIS A 133 21.72 -3.35 8.11
C HIS A 133 22.01 -4.45 9.13
N GLY A 134 23.24 -4.54 9.66
CA GLY A 134 23.62 -5.61 10.61
C GLY A 134 22.72 -5.68 11.86
N TRP A 135 22.18 -4.53 12.26
CA TRP A 135 21.24 -4.39 13.39
C TRP A 135 19.99 -5.27 13.28
N ILE A 136 19.50 -5.57 12.06
CA ILE A 136 18.27 -6.36 11.88
C ILE A 136 18.50 -7.86 12.13
N PHE A 137 19.75 -8.31 12.04
CA PHE A 137 20.14 -9.70 12.26
C PHE A 137 20.47 -10.00 13.73
N GLU A 138 20.64 -8.97 14.57
CA GLU A 138 20.87 -9.15 16.00
C GLU A 138 19.62 -9.67 16.73
N SER A 139 19.82 -10.53 17.73
CA SER A 139 18.72 -11.06 18.53
C SER A 139 18.06 -9.96 19.37
N HIS A 140 16.72 -9.97 19.44
CA HIS A 140 15.97 -9.01 20.26
C HIS A 140 16.45 -9.02 21.72
N GLY A 141 16.75 -7.81 22.24
CA GLY A 141 17.20 -7.61 23.62
C GLY A 141 18.71 -7.74 23.84
N LYS A 142 19.48 -8.19 22.84
CA LYS A 142 20.95 -8.24 22.91
C LYS A 142 21.55 -7.44 21.75
N MET A 143 21.57 -6.11 21.91
CA MET A 143 22.20 -5.22 20.94
C MET A 143 23.70 -5.11 21.18
N SER A 144 24.51 -5.28 20.14
CA SER A 144 25.96 -5.07 20.21
C SER A 144 26.30 -3.61 20.54
N THR A 145 27.50 -3.37 21.08
CA THR A 145 27.99 -2.00 21.33
C THR A 145 28.09 -1.19 20.05
N SER A 146 28.50 -1.83 18.94
CA SER A 146 28.53 -1.23 17.60
C SER A 146 27.14 -0.78 17.15
N THR A 147 26.13 -1.65 17.25
CA THR A 147 24.76 -1.30 16.87
C THR A 147 24.15 -0.23 17.78
N LYS A 148 24.49 -0.21 19.08
CA LYS A 148 24.09 0.89 19.98
C LYS A 148 24.73 2.22 19.58
N ALA A 149 26.02 2.22 19.23
CA ALA A 149 26.72 3.40 18.76
C ALA A 149 26.12 3.91 17.44
N TRP A 150 25.91 3.01 16.47
CA TRP A 150 25.22 3.30 15.21
C TRP A 150 23.83 3.91 15.44
N LEU A 151 23.02 3.32 16.34
CA LEU A 151 21.68 3.82 16.63
C LEU A 151 21.72 5.25 17.18
N SER A 152 22.68 5.55 18.06
CA SER A 152 22.90 6.89 18.59
C SER A 152 23.31 7.87 17.49
N LEU A 153 24.20 7.46 16.58
CA LEU A 153 24.60 8.27 15.42
C LEU A 153 23.40 8.54 14.49
N VAL A 154 22.63 7.52 14.12
CA VAL A 154 21.43 7.69 13.29
C VAL A 154 20.46 8.68 13.93
N LYS A 155 20.20 8.55 15.24
CA LYS A 155 19.32 9.49 15.97
C LYS A 155 19.88 10.91 15.98
N MET A 156 21.17 11.08 16.18
CA MET A 156 21.85 12.38 16.18
C MET A 156 21.76 13.06 14.80
N PHE A 157 22.07 12.34 13.73
CA PHE A 157 22.06 12.88 12.37
C PHE A 157 20.67 13.00 11.75
N SER A 158 19.67 12.29 12.28
CA SER A 158 18.26 12.36 11.82
C SER A 158 17.51 13.62 12.28
N GLY A 159 18.19 14.62 12.84
CA GLY A 159 17.59 15.91 13.18
C GLY A 159 16.32 15.85 14.05
N ARG A 160 15.59 16.97 14.13
CA ARG A 160 14.34 17.08 14.90
C ARG A 160 13.16 17.35 13.95
N ARG A 161 12.06 16.61 14.12
CA ARG A 161 10.78 16.75 13.40
C ARG A 161 10.89 16.69 11.86
N PRO A 162 11.30 15.54 11.29
CA PRO A 162 11.31 15.37 9.84
C PRO A 162 9.90 15.44 9.24
N LEU A 163 9.80 16.01 8.05
CA LEU A 163 8.63 15.97 7.18
C LEU A 163 8.61 14.64 6.40
N LEU A 164 7.50 14.35 5.73
CA LEU A 164 7.24 13.07 5.06
C LEU A 164 8.38 12.66 4.09
N TYR A 165 8.92 13.64 3.37
CA TYR A 165 9.93 13.44 2.32
C TYR A 165 11.36 13.81 2.76
N SER A 166 11.56 14.21 4.02
CA SER A 166 12.87 14.67 4.51
C SER A 166 14.00 13.67 4.28
N PHE A 167 13.73 12.37 4.39
CA PHE A 167 14.75 11.33 4.24
C PHE A 167 14.97 10.85 2.80
N GLN A 168 14.15 11.22 1.81
CA GLN A 168 14.22 10.61 0.46
C GLN A 168 15.60 10.76 -0.20
N ALA A 169 16.27 11.89 0.02
CA ALA A 169 17.62 12.14 -0.50
C ALA A 169 18.73 11.38 0.26
N SER A 170 18.46 10.96 1.50
CA SER A 170 19.41 10.26 2.37
C SER A 170 19.21 8.74 2.38
N LEU A 171 18.11 8.22 1.84
CA LEU A 171 17.88 6.79 1.78
C LEU A 171 18.91 6.10 0.85
N PRO A 172 19.41 4.91 1.23
CA PRO A 172 20.30 4.13 0.38
C PRO A 172 19.57 3.65 -0.88
N ARG A 173 20.34 3.36 -1.94
CA ARG A 173 19.80 2.64 -3.11
C ARG A 173 19.70 1.16 -2.77
N LEU A 174 18.75 0.46 -3.37
CA LEU A 174 18.64 -0.99 -3.23
C LEU A 174 19.92 -1.66 -3.76
N PRO A 175 20.62 -2.50 -2.97
CA PRO A 175 21.83 -3.17 -3.42
C PRO A 175 21.52 -4.24 -4.47
N VAL A 176 22.47 -4.47 -5.39
CA VAL A 176 22.42 -5.60 -6.32
C VAL A 176 23.13 -6.78 -5.65
N PRO A 177 22.45 -7.91 -5.37
CA PRO A 177 23.09 -9.09 -4.79
C PRO A 177 24.15 -9.70 -5.73
N SER A 178 25.03 -10.55 -5.20
CA SER A 178 25.90 -11.37 -6.05
C SER A 178 25.07 -12.46 -6.76
N VAL A 179 25.51 -12.85 -7.95
CA VAL A 179 24.82 -13.91 -8.69
C VAL A 179 25.07 -15.27 -8.04
N GLU A 180 26.26 -15.51 -7.48
CA GLU A 180 26.57 -16.75 -6.76
C GLU A 180 25.57 -16.99 -5.61
N ASP A 181 25.40 -15.98 -4.73
CA ASP A 181 24.47 -16.08 -3.59
C ASP A 181 23.03 -16.30 -4.07
N THR A 182 22.66 -15.65 -5.17
CA THR A 182 21.30 -15.69 -5.72
C THR A 182 20.98 -17.07 -6.26
N VAL A 183 21.90 -17.64 -7.04
CA VAL A 183 21.74 -18.98 -7.64
C VAL A 183 21.80 -20.05 -6.56
N GLN A 184 22.74 -19.95 -5.59
CA GLN A 184 22.81 -20.88 -4.48
C GLN A 184 21.50 -20.90 -3.67
N ARG A 185 20.99 -19.72 -3.28
CA ARG A 185 19.73 -19.61 -2.53
C ARG A 185 18.51 -20.02 -3.36
N TYR A 186 18.53 -19.82 -4.68
CA TYR A 186 17.50 -20.35 -5.57
C TYR A 186 17.46 -21.88 -5.50
N LEU A 187 18.61 -22.54 -5.68
CA LEU A 187 18.73 -24.01 -5.62
C LEU A 187 18.30 -24.53 -4.23
N GLU A 188 18.74 -23.89 -3.14
CA GLU A 188 18.26 -24.20 -1.78
C GLU A 188 16.73 -24.10 -1.66
N SER A 189 16.11 -23.11 -2.31
CA SER A 189 14.67 -22.87 -2.21
C SER A 189 13.82 -23.86 -3.01
N VAL A 190 14.33 -24.38 -4.13
CA VAL A 190 13.58 -25.33 -4.98
C VAL A 190 13.84 -26.77 -4.62
N ARG A 191 14.95 -27.08 -3.92
CA ARG A 191 15.26 -28.44 -3.46
C ARG A 191 14.09 -29.16 -2.75
N PRO A 192 13.36 -28.56 -1.78
CA PRO A 192 12.23 -29.23 -1.13
C PRO A 192 11.01 -29.47 -2.03
N LEU A 193 10.96 -28.85 -3.21
CA LEU A 193 9.83 -28.88 -4.13
C LEU A 193 10.01 -29.91 -5.27
N LEU A 194 11.23 -30.42 -5.45
CA LEU A 194 11.63 -31.23 -6.60
C LEU A 194 12.13 -32.61 -6.16
N ASP A 195 11.95 -33.58 -7.05
CA ASP A 195 12.66 -34.86 -6.99
C ASP A 195 14.14 -34.70 -7.42
N ASP A 196 14.93 -35.76 -7.26
CA ASP A 196 16.38 -35.72 -7.49
C ASP A 196 16.74 -35.44 -8.95
N ASP A 197 16.00 -36.05 -9.89
CA ASP A 197 16.25 -35.88 -11.32
C ASP A 197 15.95 -34.45 -11.77
N LYS A 198 14.80 -33.89 -11.39
CA LYS A 198 14.45 -32.50 -11.71
C LYS A 198 15.37 -31.52 -11.01
N TYR A 199 15.78 -31.78 -9.78
CA TYR A 199 16.73 -30.91 -9.09
C TYR A 199 18.08 -30.89 -9.81
N LYS A 200 18.57 -32.04 -10.27
CA LYS A 200 19.82 -32.14 -11.04
C LYS A 200 19.74 -31.39 -12.38
N GLU A 201 18.59 -31.43 -13.05
CA GLU A 201 18.34 -30.61 -14.24
C GLU A 201 18.45 -29.11 -13.93
N LYS A 202 17.81 -28.65 -12.85
CA LYS A 202 17.90 -27.26 -12.39
C LYS A 202 19.31 -26.83 -12.02
N GLU A 203 20.04 -27.70 -11.33
CA GLU A 203 21.43 -27.48 -10.96
C GLU A 203 22.33 -27.36 -12.19
N THR A 204 22.12 -28.22 -13.20
CA THR A 204 22.85 -28.15 -14.47
C THR A 204 22.61 -26.81 -15.17
N LEU A 205 21.35 -26.41 -15.33
CA LEU A 205 20.99 -25.12 -15.95
C LEU A 205 21.52 -23.92 -15.16
N ALA A 206 21.52 -24.00 -13.84
CA ALA A 206 22.05 -22.98 -12.96
C ALA A 206 23.58 -22.83 -13.12
N ASN A 207 24.31 -23.94 -13.19
CA ASN A 207 25.76 -23.93 -13.39
C ASN A 207 26.12 -23.41 -14.79
N GLU A 208 25.43 -23.86 -15.84
CA GLU A 208 25.61 -23.33 -17.20
C GLU A 208 25.35 -21.81 -17.27
N PHE A 209 24.33 -21.33 -16.57
CA PHE A 209 24.04 -19.90 -16.45
C PHE A 209 25.18 -19.14 -15.77
N MET A 210 25.72 -19.69 -14.67
CA MET A 210 26.84 -19.10 -13.93
C MET A 210 28.10 -19.01 -14.79
N ASP A 211 28.41 -20.06 -15.56
CA ASP A 211 29.64 -20.13 -16.34
C ASP A 211 29.62 -19.25 -17.60
N SER A 212 28.45 -19.05 -18.21
CA SER A 212 28.35 -18.43 -19.54
C SER A 212 27.68 -17.05 -19.59
N GLN A 213 26.62 -16.82 -18.82
CA GLN A 213 25.72 -15.66 -19.00
C GLN A 213 25.72 -14.71 -17.79
N ALA A 214 25.87 -15.25 -16.57
CA ALA A 214 25.71 -14.52 -15.32
C ALA A 214 26.56 -13.25 -15.23
N ALA A 215 27.86 -13.35 -15.48
CA ALA A 215 28.81 -12.23 -15.33
C ALA A 215 28.45 -11.04 -16.24
N GLN A 216 28.05 -11.32 -17.49
CA GLN A 216 27.67 -10.29 -18.44
C GLN A 216 26.38 -9.58 -18.01
N LEU A 217 25.33 -10.34 -17.68
CA LEU A 217 24.05 -9.77 -17.26
C LEU A 217 24.18 -8.98 -15.94
N GLN A 218 24.97 -9.50 -14.99
CA GLN A 218 25.26 -8.83 -13.72
C GLN A 218 25.95 -7.49 -13.93
N ARG A 219 26.92 -7.40 -14.85
CA ARG A 219 27.61 -6.14 -15.16
C ARG A 219 26.64 -5.07 -15.63
N TYR A 220 25.70 -5.41 -16.51
CA TYR A 220 24.67 -4.47 -16.97
C TYR A 220 23.70 -4.07 -15.85
N LEU A 221 23.35 -4.99 -14.97
CA LEU A 221 22.49 -4.68 -13.84
C LEU A 221 23.17 -3.73 -12.84
N LEU A 222 24.47 -3.94 -12.57
CA LEU A 222 25.30 -3.03 -11.78
C LEU A 222 25.38 -1.64 -12.42
N LEU A 223 25.59 -1.56 -13.74
CA LEU A 223 25.54 -0.30 -14.49
C LEU A 223 24.17 0.40 -14.29
N LYS A 224 23.05 -0.31 -14.45
CA LYS A 224 21.71 0.26 -14.18
C LYS A 224 21.58 0.77 -12.75
N SER A 225 22.14 0.09 -11.75
CA SER A 225 22.09 0.53 -10.34
C SER A 225 22.82 1.87 -10.08
N TRP A 226 23.78 2.23 -10.95
CA TRP A 226 24.49 3.50 -10.84
C TRP A 226 23.67 4.68 -11.39
N TRP A 227 22.86 4.43 -12.42
CA TRP A 227 22.06 5.46 -13.11
C TRP A 227 20.61 5.56 -12.62
N SER A 228 20.09 4.53 -11.97
CA SER A 228 18.73 4.51 -11.40
C SER A 228 18.72 4.86 -9.91
N THR A 229 17.59 5.40 -9.42
CA THR A 229 17.36 5.57 -7.97
C THR A 229 17.13 4.22 -7.29
N ASN A 230 16.54 3.28 -8.02
CA ASN A 230 16.34 1.88 -7.66
C ASN A 230 16.36 1.05 -8.96
N TYR A 231 17.13 -0.04 -8.99
CA TYR A 231 17.28 -0.85 -10.21
C TYR A 231 16.09 -1.81 -10.46
N VAL A 232 15.14 -1.90 -9.54
CA VAL A 232 13.99 -2.82 -9.63
C VAL A 232 12.71 -2.07 -9.95
N SER A 233 12.47 -0.93 -9.32
CA SER A 233 11.10 -0.37 -9.19
C SER A 233 10.42 0.01 -10.49
N ASP A 234 11.16 0.59 -11.46
CA ASP A 234 10.62 0.96 -12.77
C ASP A 234 10.21 -0.27 -13.58
N TRP A 235 11.09 -1.27 -13.65
CA TRP A 235 10.82 -2.53 -14.31
C TRP A 235 9.74 -3.35 -13.60
N TRP A 236 9.70 -3.32 -12.27
CA TRP A 236 8.67 -4.01 -11.50
C TRP A 236 7.28 -3.43 -11.78
N GLU A 237 7.14 -2.10 -11.77
CA GLU A 237 5.88 -1.42 -12.13
C GLU A 237 5.46 -1.76 -13.57
N GLU A 238 6.40 -1.64 -14.52
CA GLU A 238 6.12 -1.84 -15.94
C GLU A 238 5.76 -3.29 -16.29
N TYR A 239 6.63 -4.26 -15.98
CA TYR A 239 6.51 -5.62 -16.49
C TYR A 239 5.53 -6.49 -15.71
N ILE A 240 5.39 -6.28 -14.40
CA ILE A 240 4.48 -7.09 -13.57
C ILE A 240 3.05 -6.58 -13.65
N TYR A 241 2.87 -5.26 -13.66
CA TYR A 241 1.54 -4.68 -13.65
C TYR A 241 1.15 -4.16 -15.03
N LEU A 242 1.92 -3.22 -15.59
CA LEU A 242 1.46 -2.42 -16.73
C LEU A 242 1.50 -3.17 -18.07
N ARG A 243 2.35 -4.17 -18.25
CA ARG A 243 2.37 -5.04 -19.43
C ARG A 243 1.48 -6.29 -19.30
N GLY A 244 1.00 -6.60 -18.10
CA GLY A 244 -0.01 -7.64 -17.89
C GLY A 244 -1.30 -7.30 -18.66
N ARG A 245 -1.79 -8.24 -19.48
CA ARG A 245 -2.99 -8.03 -20.34
C ARG A 245 -4.27 -8.66 -19.78
N SER A 246 -4.14 -9.46 -18.73
CA SER A 246 -5.27 -10.07 -18.01
C SER A 246 -6.09 -9.02 -17.25
N PRO A 247 -7.38 -9.30 -16.95
CA PRO A 247 -8.22 -8.40 -16.18
C PRO A 247 -7.65 -8.13 -14.79
N ILE A 248 -7.71 -6.89 -14.30
CA ILE A 248 -7.06 -6.48 -13.03
C ILE A 248 -7.97 -6.61 -11.81
N MET A 249 -9.31 -6.62 -11.98
CA MET A 249 -10.30 -6.59 -10.90
C MET A 249 -10.05 -7.61 -9.77
N VAL A 250 -9.74 -8.85 -10.11
CA VAL A 250 -9.43 -9.93 -9.15
C VAL A 250 -7.94 -10.26 -9.16
N ASN A 251 -7.32 -10.28 -10.34
CA ASN A 251 -5.96 -10.79 -10.52
C ASN A 251 -4.87 -9.79 -10.09
N SER A 252 -5.22 -8.54 -9.75
CA SER A 252 -4.26 -7.52 -9.34
C SER A 252 -4.79 -6.62 -8.23
N ASN A 253 -5.99 -6.07 -8.36
CA ASN A 253 -6.56 -5.18 -7.36
C ASN A 253 -6.74 -5.91 -6.02
N PHE A 254 -6.60 -5.16 -4.94
CA PHE A 254 -6.83 -5.64 -3.57
C PHE A 254 -7.82 -4.74 -2.84
N TYR A 255 -8.35 -5.22 -1.73
CA TYR A 255 -9.34 -4.46 -0.95
C TYR A 255 -8.96 -4.31 0.52
N VAL A 256 -9.59 -3.35 1.20
CA VAL A 256 -9.49 -3.11 2.65
C VAL A 256 -10.88 -2.87 3.25
N MET A 257 -11.16 -3.46 4.41
CA MET A 257 -12.44 -3.43 5.12
C MET A 257 -12.54 -2.32 6.18
N ASP A 258 -13.77 -1.90 6.47
CA ASP A 258 -14.14 -1.06 7.62
C ASP A 258 -13.73 -1.65 8.99
N LEU A 259 -14.06 -0.91 10.04
CA LEU A 259 -14.21 -1.41 11.40
C LEU A 259 -15.16 -2.62 11.46
N LEU A 260 -14.71 -3.68 12.14
CA LEU A 260 -15.45 -4.92 12.34
C LEU A 260 -16.70 -4.69 13.19
N TYR A 261 -16.51 -4.21 14.41
CA TYR A 261 -17.53 -4.25 15.46
C TYR A 261 -18.31 -2.95 15.65
N ILE A 262 -17.85 -1.85 15.05
CA ILE A 262 -18.45 -0.53 15.19
C ILE A 262 -18.96 -0.06 13.83
N THR A 263 -20.14 0.54 13.84
CA THR A 263 -20.71 1.27 12.71
C THR A 263 -21.08 2.66 13.25
N PRO A 264 -20.27 3.69 13.02
CA PRO A 264 -20.46 4.97 13.70
C PRO A 264 -21.78 5.70 13.36
N THR A 265 -22.32 5.46 12.17
CA THR A 265 -23.68 5.85 11.79
C THR A 265 -24.22 4.85 10.77
N HIS A 266 -25.52 4.61 10.79
CA HIS A 266 -26.22 3.81 9.77
C HIS A 266 -26.69 4.62 8.57
N ARG A 267 -26.46 5.94 8.56
CA ARG A 267 -26.79 6.80 7.42
C ARG A 267 -25.66 6.79 6.40
N GLN A 268 -25.90 6.18 5.24
CA GLN A 268 -24.92 6.09 4.15
C GLN A 268 -24.34 7.45 3.74
N ALA A 269 -25.20 8.46 3.50
CA ALA A 269 -24.76 9.79 3.10
C ALA A 269 -23.89 10.49 4.17
N ALA A 270 -24.29 10.41 5.44
CA ALA A 270 -23.52 10.96 6.56
C ALA A 270 -22.16 10.27 6.69
N ARG A 271 -22.16 8.93 6.59
CA ARG A 271 -20.92 8.15 6.65
C ARG A 271 -19.95 8.56 5.56
N ALA A 272 -20.44 8.60 4.32
CA ALA A 272 -19.65 9.04 3.16
C ALA A 272 -19.16 10.50 3.34
N GLY A 273 -19.98 11.39 3.89
CA GLY A 273 -19.63 12.78 4.18
C GLY A 273 -18.40 12.94 5.08
N ASN A 274 -18.43 12.31 6.26
CA ASN A 274 -17.30 12.32 7.19
C ASN A 274 -16.05 11.66 6.61
N VAL A 275 -16.20 10.48 6.00
CA VAL A 275 -15.05 9.70 5.49
C VAL A 275 -14.37 10.42 4.32
N VAL A 276 -15.14 10.98 3.38
CA VAL A 276 -14.59 11.82 2.31
C VAL A 276 -13.90 13.05 2.89
N HIS A 277 -14.50 13.73 3.87
CA HIS A 277 -13.85 14.87 4.51
C HIS A 277 -12.53 14.48 5.19
N ALA A 278 -12.48 13.35 5.90
CA ALA A 278 -11.27 12.82 6.51
C ALA A 278 -10.18 12.49 5.48
N MET A 279 -10.56 11.90 4.33
CA MET A 279 -9.65 11.69 3.20
C MET A 279 -9.10 13.02 2.65
N LEU A 280 -9.92 14.07 2.57
CA LEU A 280 -9.43 15.40 2.15
C LEU A 280 -8.44 15.99 3.16
N GLN A 281 -8.67 15.81 4.47
CA GLN A 281 -7.71 16.24 5.50
C GLN A 281 -6.39 15.49 5.37
N TYR A 282 -6.44 14.16 5.18
CA TYR A 282 -5.26 13.34 4.93
C TYR A 282 -4.51 13.81 3.67
N ARG A 283 -5.24 13.99 2.56
CA ARG A 283 -4.72 14.46 1.28
C ARG A 283 -4.03 15.83 1.41
N ARG A 284 -4.62 16.76 2.17
CA ARG A 284 -4.02 18.08 2.41
C ARG A 284 -2.67 17.96 3.13
N LYS A 285 -2.57 17.11 4.16
CA LYS A 285 -1.30 16.85 4.87
C LYS A 285 -0.27 16.20 3.96
N LEU A 286 -0.70 15.23 3.14
CA LEU A 286 0.13 14.54 2.16
C LEU A 286 0.70 15.51 1.11
N GLU A 287 -0.15 16.33 0.48
CA GLU A 287 0.27 17.32 -0.52
C GLU A 287 1.23 18.37 0.06
N ARG A 288 1.19 18.61 1.37
CA ARG A 288 2.10 19.52 2.08
C ARG A 288 3.33 18.80 2.66
N GLY A 289 3.42 17.47 2.57
CA GLY A 289 4.48 16.69 3.20
C GLY A 289 4.46 16.73 4.73
N GLU A 290 3.32 17.03 5.35
CA GLU A 290 3.19 17.23 6.81
C GLU A 290 3.00 15.93 7.60
N HIS A 291 2.80 14.79 6.93
CA HIS A 291 2.80 13.49 7.60
C HIS A 291 4.19 13.16 8.12
N ALA A 292 4.25 12.47 9.26
CA ALA A 292 5.52 11.97 9.77
C ALA A 292 6.03 10.83 8.87
N PRO A 293 7.35 10.75 8.60
CA PRO A 293 7.91 9.62 7.89
C PRO A 293 7.77 8.36 8.74
N LEU A 294 7.37 7.26 8.11
CA LEU A 294 7.34 5.95 8.77
C LEU A 294 8.76 5.49 9.09
N ARG A 295 8.92 4.80 10.23
CA ARG A 295 10.22 4.30 10.69
C ARG A 295 10.12 2.86 11.19
N ALA A 296 11.00 2.00 10.69
CA ALA A 296 11.22 0.68 11.29
C ALA A 296 11.86 0.84 12.67
N LEU A 297 11.34 0.11 13.67
CA LEU A 297 11.73 0.22 15.08
C LEU A 297 11.73 1.67 15.62
N GLY A 298 10.89 2.54 15.06
CA GLY A 298 10.82 3.96 15.41
C GLY A 298 12.06 4.80 15.06
N THR A 299 13.09 4.21 14.43
CA THR A 299 14.37 4.89 14.16
C THR A 299 14.74 4.92 12.68
N VAL A 300 14.71 3.79 11.97
CA VAL A 300 15.18 3.71 10.58
C VAL A 300 14.07 4.19 9.64
N PRO A 301 14.24 5.31 8.92
CA PRO A 301 13.22 5.85 8.03
C PRO A 301 12.91 4.92 6.86
N MET A 302 11.66 4.94 6.41
CA MET A 302 11.20 4.21 5.23
C MET A 302 10.84 5.18 4.10
N CYS A 303 10.94 4.70 2.87
CA CYS A 303 10.58 5.42 1.65
C CYS A 303 9.08 5.76 1.62
N SER A 304 8.77 6.97 1.14
CA SER A 304 7.44 7.55 1.10
C SER A 304 6.97 7.82 -0.34
N THR A 305 7.77 7.52 -1.37
CA THR A 305 7.47 7.84 -2.79
C THR A 305 6.09 7.32 -3.22
N GLN A 306 5.73 6.10 -2.82
CA GLN A 306 4.42 5.51 -3.14
C GLN A 306 3.23 6.37 -2.65
N MET A 307 3.39 7.13 -1.56
CA MET A 307 2.31 7.95 -1.01
C MET A 307 1.91 9.10 -1.93
N GLU A 308 2.81 9.60 -2.77
CA GLU A 308 2.55 10.72 -3.70
C GLU A 308 1.41 10.39 -4.67
N ARG A 309 1.35 9.14 -5.14
CA ARG A 309 0.42 8.68 -6.17
C ARG A 309 -0.94 8.23 -5.62
N MET A 310 -1.23 8.45 -4.34
CA MET A 310 -2.46 7.96 -3.71
C MET A 310 -3.74 8.58 -4.29
N PHE A 311 -3.75 9.90 -4.45
CA PHE A 311 -4.89 10.65 -4.99
C PHE A 311 -4.57 11.17 -6.40
N ASN A 312 -5.61 11.48 -7.17
CA ASN A 312 -5.53 12.01 -8.53
C ASN A 312 -4.76 11.08 -9.50
N THR A 313 -4.82 9.78 -9.25
CA THR A 313 -4.09 8.78 -10.03
C THR A 313 -5.06 7.79 -10.66
N THR A 314 -4.79 7.44 -11.91
CA THR A 314 -5.56 6.45 -12.67
C THR A 314 -4.62 5.69 -13.59
N ARG A 315 -4.82 4.39 -13.71
CA ARG A 315 -4.17 3.54 -14.71
C ARG A 315 -4.94 3.63 -16.03
N LEU A 316 -4.27 4.08 -17.08
CA LEU A 316 -4.85 4.19 -18.42
C LEU A 316 -4.55 2.91 -19.19
N PRO A 317 -5.55 2.27 -19.83
CA PRO A 317 -5.33 1.08 -20.62
C PRO A 317 -4.56 1.42 -21.90
N GLY A 318 -3.56 0.59 -22.25
CA GLY A 318 -2.88 0.64 -23.55
C GLY A 318 -2.97 -0.71 -24.25
N ILE A 319 -2.60 -0.75 -25.54
CA ILE A 319 -2.62 -2.01 -26.31
C ILE A 319 -1.53 -2.95 -25.79
N GLU A 320 -0.28 -2.49 -25.75
CA GLU A 320 0.85 -3.30 -25.26
C GLU A 320 1.13 -3.05 -23.78
N THR A 321 1.10 -1.78 -23.37
CA THR A 321 1.48 -1.33 -22.02
C THR A 321 0.51 -0.27 -21.54
N ASP A 322 -0.02 -0.46 -20.33
CA ASP A 322 -0.83 0.53 -19.62
C ASP A 322 0.06 1.66 -19.05
N VAL A 323 -0.54 2.77 -18.64
CA VAL A 323 0.21 3.90 -18.06
C VAL A 323 -0.43 4.36 -16.76
N VAL A 324 0.34 4.47 -15.67
CA VAL A 324 -0.12 5.14 -14.45
C VAL A 324 -0.01 6.64 -14.65
N GLN A 325 -1.15 7.31 -14.76
CA GLN A 325 -1.21 8.77 -14.83
C GLN A 325 -1.50 9.35 -13.45
N HIS A 326 -0.56 10.16 -12.94
CA HIS A 326 -0.77 10.98 -11.75
C HIS A 326 -0.93 12.45 -12.13
N LEU A 327 -1.99 13.10 -11.65
CA LEU A 327 -2.31 14.49 -11.95
C LEU A 327 -2.22 15.38 -10.72
N ASN A 328 -1.76 16.61 -10.92
CA ASN A 328 -1.70 17.60 -9.85
C ASN A 328 -3.01 18.38 -9.71
N ASP A 329 -3.31 18.81 -8.48
CA ASP A 329 -4.31 19.84 -8.15
C ASP A 329 -5.77 19.60 -8.62
N ARG A 330 -6.21 18.33 -8.68
CA ARG A 330 -7.62 17.99 -9.00
C ARG A 330 -8.55 18.15 -7.79
N LYS A 331 -9.75 18.70 -8.01
CA LYS A 331 -10.63 19.20 -6.93
C LYS A 331 -12.04 18.61 -6.92
N HIS A 332 -12.27 17.54 -7.68
CA HIS A 332 -13.56 16.85 -7.74
C HIS A 332 -13.39 15.36 -7.44
N LEU A 333 -14.49 14.71 -7.07
CA LEU A 333 -14.63 13.26 -7.09
C LEU A 333 -15.67 12.86 -8.12
N VAL A 334 -15.64 11.60 -8.56
CA VAL A 334 -16.75 11.01 -9.31
C VAL A 334 -17.44 9.96 -8.47
N VAL A 335 -18.77 10.03 -8.45
CA VAL A 335 -19.66 9.14 -7.70
C VAL A 335 -20.44 8.27 -8.67
N TYR A 336 -20.45 6.96 -8.43
CA TYR A 336 -21.35 6.01 -9.07
C TYR A 336 -22.50 5.65 -8.12
N HIS A 337 -23.74 5.70 -8.61
CA HIS A 337 -24.91 5.18 -7.90
C HIS A 337 -25.97 4.68 -8.88
N ARG A 338 -26.35 3.39 -8.80
CA ARG A 338 -27.41 2.76 -9.62
C ARG A 338 -27.29 3.07 -11.12
N GLY A 339 -26.10 2.85 -11.67
CA GLY A 339 -25.84 3.02 -13.10
C GLY A 339 -25.61 4.44 -13.58
N ARG A 340 -25.35 5.37 -12.66
CA ARG A 340 -25.26 6.80 -12.95
C ARG A 340 -23.98 7.37 -12.36
N PHE A 341 -23.34 8.23 -13.12
CA PHE A 341 -22.09 8.89 -12.76
C PHE A 341 -22.34 10.38 -12.49
N PHE A 342 -21.80 10.86 -11.38
CA PHE A 342 -21.92 12.25 -10.95
C PHE A 342 -20.54 12.82 -10.62
N MET A 343 -20.24 14.00 -11.14
CA MET A 343 -19.09 14.79 -10.70
C MET A 343 -19.49 15.66 -9.51
N LEU A 344 -18.72 15.57 -8.42
CA LEU A 344 -18.92 16.38 -7.22
C LEU A 344 -17.65 17.17 -6.92
N TRP A 345 -17.78 18.49 -6.85
CA TRP A 345 -16.69 19.37 -6.41
C TRP A 345 -16.45 19.24 -4.90
N LEU A 346 -15.19 19.06 -4.51
CA LEU A 346 -14.78 18.84 -3.12
C LEU A 346 -14.48 20.16 -2.36
N TYR A 347 -14.56 21.29 -3.06
CA TYR A 347 -14.12 22.60 -2.57
C TYR A 347 -15.17 23.67 -2.84
N THR A 348 -15.32 24.60 -1.91
CA THR A 348 -16.10 25.84 -2.08
C THR A 348 -15.38 27.00 -1.39
N GLY A 349 -15.33 28.18 -2.00
CA GLY A 349 -14.68 29.37 -1.40
C GLY A 349 -13.24 29.15 -0.93
N GLY A 350 -12.46 28.29 -1.60
CA GLY A 350 -11.08 27.96 -1.24
C GLY A 350 -10.92 26.93 -0.09
N ARG A 351 -12.00 26.52 0.58
CA ARG A 351 -11.99 25.47 1.61
C ARG A 351 -12.51 24.13 1.09
N HIS A 352 -12.27 23.06 1.83
CA HIS A 352 -12.96 21.79 1.60
C HIS A 352 -14.44 21.95 1.94
N LEU A 353 -15.31 21.19 1.27
CA LEU A 353 -16.67 21.00 1.75
C LEU A 353 -16.64 20.40 3.16
N LEU A 354 -17.54 20.89 4.02
CA LEU A 354 -17.75 20.37 5.38
C LEU A 354 -18.43 18.99 5.31
N PRO A 355 -18.34 18.16 6.35
CA PRO A 355 -19.01 16.86 6.35
C PRO A 355 -20.52 16.94 6.13
N SER A 356 -21.21 17.89 6.76
CA SER A 356 -22.64 18.16 6.59
C SER A 356 -23.01 18.58 5.16
N GLU A 357 -22.17 19.37 4.51
CA GLU A 357 -22.32 19.74 3.10
C GLU A 357 -22.11 18.55 2.17
N LEU A 358 -21.10 17.71 2.43
CA LEU A 358 -20.86 16.48 1.67
C LEU A 358 -22.00 15.49 1.84
N GLU A 359 -22.50 15.30 3.05
CA GLU A 359 -23.69 14.48 3.34
C GLU A 359 -24.88 14.96 2.49
N MET A 360 -25.18 16.26 2.49
CA MET A 360 -26.27 16.80 1.67
C MET A 360 -26.06 16.49 0.17
N GLN A 361 -24.84 16.63 -0.35
CA GLN A 361 -24.54 16.36 -1.75
C GLN A 361 -24.67 14.86 -2.09
N PHE A 362 -24.25 13.96 -1.20
CA PHE A 362 -24.44 12.52 -1.38
C PHE A 362 -25.91 12.12 -1.25
N GLN A 363 -26.65 12.75 -0.34
CA GLN A 363 -28.09 12.53 -0.23
C GLN A 363 -28.83 12.98 -1.50
N ARG A 364 -28.42 14.09 -2.13
CA ARG A 364 -28.95 14.51 -3.44
C ARG A 364 -28.74 13.44 -4.52
N ILE A 365 -27.59 12.74 -4.52
CA ILE A 365 -27.30 11.65 -5.46
C ILE A 365 -28.14 10.40 -5.15
N LEU A 366 -28.24 10.01 -3.87
CA LEU A 366 -29.05 8.86 -3.44
C LEU A 366 -30.54 9.06 -3.74
N SER A 367 -31.03 10.29 -3.59
CA SER A 367 -32.42 10.67 -3.83
C SER A 367 -32.73 10.95 -5.32
N ASP A 368 -31.73 10.97 -6.20
CA ASP A 368 -31.94 11.17 -7.63
C ASP A 368 -32.69 9.95 -8.22
N THR A 369 -33.80 10.19 -8.91
CA THR A 369 -34.66 9.16 -9.54
C THR A 369 -34.54 9.11 -11.06
N SER A 370 -33.64 9.88 -11.66
CA SER A 370 -33.37 9.86 -13.10
C SER A 370 -32.95 8.45 -13.56
N LYS A 371 -33.43 8.03 -14.73
CA LYS A 371 -33.01 6.76 -15.33
C LYS A 371 -31.59 6.89 -15.89
N HIS A 372 -30.80 5.83 -15.78
CA HIS A 372 -29.53 5.74 -16.50
C HIS A 372 -29.80 5.58 -18.00
N GLN A 373 -28.83 6.01 -18.83
CA GLN A 373 -28.91 5.80 -20.28
C GLN A 373 -28.71 4.31 -20.62
N PRO A 374 -29.14 3.85 -21.81
CA PRO A 374 -28.79 2.52 -22.31
C PRO A 374 -27.27 2.29 -22.30
N GLY A 375 -26.82 1.14 -21.79
CA GLY A 375 -25.40 0.80 -21.63
C GLY A 375 -24.70 1.42 -20.41
N GLU A 376 -25.20 2.53 -19.88
CA GLU A 376 -24.51 3.29 -18.84
C GLU A 376 -24.37 2.52 -17.52
N LEU A 377 -25.38 1.72 -17.16
CA LEU A 377 -25.39 0.91 -15.95
C LEU A 377 -24.11 0.09 -15.80
N LYS A 378 -23.69 -0.53 -16.90
CA LYS A 378 -22.58 -1.46 -16.96
C LYS A 378 -21.27 -0.82 -17.44
N LEU A 379 -21.26 0.48 -17.72
CA LEU A 379 -20.14 1.17 -18.38
C LEU A 379 -18.77 0.92 -17.73
N ALA A 380 -18.70 0.92 -16.38
CA ALA A 380 -17.42 0.74 -15.70
C ALA A 380 -16.87 -0.69 -15.80
N SER A 381 -17.67 -1.67 -16.26
CA SER A 381 -17.19 -3.04 -16.52
C SER A 381 -16.11 -3.12 -17.59
N LEU A 382 -15.99 -2.09 -18.45
CA LEU A 382 -14.85 -1.94 -19.36
C LEU A 382 -13.52 -1.97 -18.59
N THR A 383 -13.46 -1.38 -17.39
CA THR A 383 -12.26 -1.41 -16.53
C THR A 383 -12.05 -2.76 -15.83
N ALA A 384 -13.09 -3.59 -15.75
CA ALA A 384 -13.09 -4.90 -15.11
C ALA A 384 -12.69 -6.04 -16.05
N GLY A 385 -12.86 -5.86 -17.37
CA GLY A 385 -12.55 -6.84 -18.40
C GLY A 385 -11.08 -6.85 -18.84
N ASN A 386 -10.83 -7.45 -20.02
CA ASN A 386 -9.49 -7.55 -20.60
C ASN A 386 -8.94 -6.16 -20.98
N ARG A 387 -7.61 -5.99 -20.82
CA ARG A 387 -6.95 -4.69 -20.99
C ARG A 387 -6.95 -4.19 -22.43
N VAL A 388 -6.74 -5.09 -23.40
CA VAL A 388 -6.68 -4.73 -24.83
C VAL A 388 -8.04 -4.31 -25.39
N PRO A 389 -9.15 -5.04 -25.20
CA PRO A 389 -10.48 -4.56 -25.56
C PRO A 389 -10.82 -3.22 -24.92
N TRP A 390 -10.48 -3.02 -23.64
CA TRP A 390 -10.68 -1.74 -22.98
C TRP A 390 -9.86 -0.62 -23.64
N ALA A 391 -8.57 -0.82 -23.92
CA ALA A 391 -7.74 0.17 -24.60
C ALA A 391 -8.33 0.58 -25.97
N ARG A 392 -8.80 -0.39 -26.77
CA ARG A 392 -9.45 -0.13 -28.07
C ARG A 392 -10.75 0.64 -27.91
N ALA A 393 -11.62 0.22 -26.98
CA ALA A 393 -12.87 0.90 -26.70
C ALA A 393 -12.66 2.34 -26.22
N ARG A 394 -11.68 2.57 -25.34
CA ARG A 394 -11.27 3.90 -24.87
C ARG A 394 -10.89 4.81 -26.04
N GLN A 395 -10.06 4.33 -26.96
CA GLN A 395 -9.65 5.11 -28.13
C GLN A 395 -10.82 5.40 -29.09
N GLN A 396 -11.64 4.39 -29.37
CA GLN A 396 -12.71 4.48 -30.36
C GLN A 396 -13.90 5.32 -29.89
N PHE A 397 -14.39 5.08 -28.67
CA PHE A 397 -15.66 5.64 -28.19
C PHE A 397 -15.49 6.81 -27.21
N PHE A 398 -14.31 6.97 -26.59
CA PHE A 398 -14.07 7.98 -25.56
C PHE A 398 -12.95 8.96 -25.92
N GLY A 399 -12.47 8.94 -27.17
CA GLY A 399 -11.45 9.86 -27.65
C GLY A 399 -11.94 11.29 -27.87
N ASN A 400 -13.23 11.47 -28.18
CA ASN A 400 -13.82 12.75 -28.58
C ASN A 400 -15.21 12.99 -27.96
N GLY A 401 -15.74 14.22 -28.13
CA GLY A 401 -17.12 14.57 -27.81
C GLY A 401 -17.48 14.46 -26.33
N VAL A 402 -18.76 14.17 -26.06
CA VAL A 402 -19.33 14.13 -24.69
C VAL A 402 -18.71 13.01 -23.85
N ASN A 403 -18.46 11.85 -24.46
CA ASN A 403 -17.80 10.71 -23.80
C ASN A 403 -16.41 11.06 -23.28
N LYS A 404 -15.61 11.79 -24.08
CA LYS A 404 -14.28 12.23 -23.66
C LYS A 404 -14.37 13.15 -22.43
N VAL A 405 -15.29 14.11 -22.43
CA VAL A 405 -15.46 15.04 -21.30
C VAL A 405 -15.83 14.28 -20.02
N SER A 406 -16.73 13.32 -20.11
CA SER A 406 -17.13 12.48 -18.97
C SER A 406 -16.03 11.53 -18.52
N LEU A 407 -15.31 10.88 -19.44
CA LEU A 407 -14.19 10.01 -19.11
C LEU A 407 -13.03 10.81 -18.48
N ASP A 408 -12.69 11.97 -19.03
CA ASP A 408 -11.68 12.88 -18.46
C ASP A 408 -12.07 13.28 -17.01
N ALA A 409 -13.36 13.47 -16.72
CA ALA A 409 -13.83 13.74 -15.37
C ALA A 409 -13.59 12.55 -14.43
N VAL A 410 -13.82 11.30 -14.88
CA VAL A 410 -13.53 10.09 -14.10
C VAL A 410 -12.03 9.91 -13.88
N GLU A 411 -11.25 9.94 -14.96
CA GLU A 411 -9.80 9.71 -14.94
C GLU A 411 -9.06 10.79 -14.14
N SER A 412 -9.52 12.05 -14.19
CA SER A 412 -8.92 13.15 -13.43
C SER A 412 -9.48 13.36 -12.02
N ALA A 413 -10.47 12.59 -11.59
CA ALA A 413 -11.02 12.67 -10.24
C ALA A 413 -9.94 12.45 -9.16
N ALA A 414 -10.16 13.00 -7.96
CA ALA A 414 -9.28 12.75 -6.83
C ALA A 414 -9.23 11.27 -6.44
N PHE A 415 -10.40 10.63 -6.46
CA PHE A 415 -10.65 9.21 -6.29
C PHE A 415 -12.10 8.94 -6.71
N PHE A 416 -12.49 7.67 -6.79
CA PHE A 416 -13.83 7.25 -7.17
C PHE A 416 -14.64 6.85 -5.93
N LEU A 417 -15.94 7.14 -5.91
CA LEU A 417 -16.86 6.72 -4.85
C LEU A 417 -17.99 5.88 -5.45
N ALA A 418 -18.18 4.68 -4.94
CA ALA A 418 -19.37 3.88 -5.20
C ALA A 418 -20.32 4.01 -4.01
N LEU A 419 -21.49 4.62 -4.24
CA LEU A 419 -22.62 4.54 -3.31
C LEU A 419 -23.41 3.29 -3.68
N ASP A 420 -23.08 2.20 -3.01
CA ASP A 420 -23.69 0.89 -3.23
C ASP A 420 -25.15 0.89 -2.73
N ASP A 421 -25.97 -0.01 -3.26
CA ASP A 421 -27.37 -0.14 -2.89
C ASP A 421 -27.69 -1.47 -2.19
N GLU A 422 -26.68 -2.34 -2.00
CA GLU A 422 -26.82 -3.57 -1.22
C GLU A 422 -26.01 -3.51 0.07
N PRO A 423 -26.61 -3.74 1.26
CA PRO A 423 -25.87 -3.68 2.52
C PRO A 423 -24.87 -4.83 2.63
N GLN A 424 -23.63 -4.51 3.04
CA GLN A 424 -22.57 -5.48 3.32
C GLN A 424 -21.89 -5.16 4.65
N GLY A 425 -21.12 -6.10 5.19
CA GLY A 425 -20.35 -5.92 6.42
C GLY A 425 -20.27 -7.18 7.25
N TYR A 426 -19.47 -7.13 8.31
CA TYR A 426 -19.40 -8.22 9.28
C TYR A 426 -20.68 -8.31 10.09
N ASP A 427 -21.30 -9.49 10.09
CA ASP A 427 -22.45 -9.83 10.89
C ASP A 427 -22.20 -11.22 11.53
N PRO A 428 -21.99 -11.30 12.85
CA PRO A 428 -21.70 -12.57 13.53
C PRO A 428 -22.87 -13.56 13.48
N SER A 429 -24.09 -13.10 13.16
CA SER A 429 -25.25 -13.99 12.98
C SER A 429 -25.26 -14.70 11.62
N LYS A 430 -24.45 -14.23 10.66
CA LYS A 430 -24.35 -14.74 9.29
C LYS A 430 -22.95 -15.30 9.06
N GLU A 431 -22.85 -16.63 8.97
CA GLU A 431 -21.58 -17.38 8.85
C GLU A 431 -20.64 -16.84 7.76
N ARG A 432 -21.18 -16.49 6.58
CA ARG A 432 -20.39 -16.02 5.41
C ARG A 432 -20.44 -14.51 5.17
N SER A 433 -20.75 -13.72 6.20
CA SER A 433 -20.85 -12.25 6.06
C SER A 433 -19.52 -11.58 5.70
N LEU A 434 -18.39 -12.08 6.22
CA LEU A 434 -17.07 -11.59 5.82
C LEU A 434 -16.74 -11.96 4.36
N ASP A 435 -17.16 -13.13 3.91
CA ASP A 435 -16.92 -13.61 2.55
C ASP A 435 -17.68 -12.75 1.54
N SER A 436 -18.97 -12.51 1.78
CA SER A 436 -19.79 -11.65 0.91
C SER A 436 -19.26 -10.22 0.91
N TYR A 437 -18.81 -9.74 2.08
CA TYR A 437 -18.22 -8.42 2.20
C TYR A 437 -16.90 -8.29 1.43
N ALA A 438 -16.02 -9.28 1.55
CA ALA A 438 -14.77 -9.38 0.81
C ALA A 438 -15.00 -9.36 -0.71
N LYS A 439 -15.91 -10.20 -1.21
CA LYS A 439 -16.29 -10.28 -2.62
C LYS A 439 -16.81 -8.93 -3.14
N SER A 440 -17.72 -8.31 -2.38
CA SER A 440 -18.27 -7.00 -2.72
C SER A 440 -17.22 -5.87 -2.78
N LEU A 441 -16.21 -5.92 -1.92
CA LEU A 441 -15.11 -4.96 -1.94
C LEU A 441 -14.08 -5.24 -3.04
N LEU A 442 -13.83 -6.51 -3.38
CA LEU A 442 -12.89 -6.87 -4.44
C LEU A 442 -13.45 -6.60 -5.84
N HIS A 443 -14.62 -7.16 -6.15
CA HIS A 443 -15.18 -7.13 -7.51
C HIS A 443 -16.57 -6.49 -7.60
N GLY A 444 -17.26 -6.27 -6.47
CA GLY A 444 -18.59 -5.67 -6.48
C GLY A 444 -19.55 -6.42 -7.41
N LYS A 445 -20.33 -5.68 -8.19
CA LYS A 445 -21.20 -6.21 -9.25
C LYS A 445 -20.49 -6.28 -10.62
N CYS A 446 -19.16 -6.14 -10.63
CA CYS A 446 -18.29 -6.05 -11.82
C CYS A 446 -18.47 -4.80 -12.69
N TYR A 447 -19.38 -3.89 -12.34
CA TYR A 447 -19.65 -2.66 -13.11
C TYR A 447 -19.84 -1.40 -12.27
N ASP A 448 -19.79 -1.53 -10.94
CA ASP A 448 -20.09 -0.47 -9.97
C ASP A 448 -18.83 0.05 -9.27
N ARG A 449 -17.66 -0.25 -9.83
CA ARG A 449 -16.34 0.21 -9.41
C ARG A 449 -15.57 0.69 -10.64
N TRP A 450 -14.64 1.61 -10.45
CA TRP A 450 -13.68 1.99 -11.48
C TRP A 450 -12.32 1.38 -11.15
N PHE A 451 -12.05 0.18 -11.67
CA PHE A 451 -10.90 -0.64 -11.25
C PHE A 451 -9.54 -0.04 -11.64
N ASP A 452 -9.53 0.88 -12.60
CA ASP A 452 -8.35 1.63 -13.01
C ASP A 452 -8.00 2.78 -12.07
N LYS A 453 -8.92 3.21 -11.19
CA LYS A 453 -8.64 4.32 -10.28
C LYS A 453 -7.67 3.86 -9.20
N SER A 454 -6.75 4.74 -8.77
CA SER A 454 -5.83 4.41 -7.67
C SER A 454 -6.51 3.75 -6.49
N PHE A 455 -7.69 4.26 -6.13
CA PHE A 455 -8.65 3.54 -5.30
C PHE A 455 -10.10 3.98 -5.55
N THR A 456 -11.03 3.08 -5.25
CA THR A 456 -12.46 3.33 -5.15
C THR A 456 -12.90 3.17 -3.70
N LEU A 457 -13.46 4.24 -3.12
CA LEU A 457 -14.18 4.19 -1.83
C LEU A 457 -15.57 3.60 -2.06
N ILE A 458 -15.98 2.66 -1.23
CA ILE A 458 -17.26 1.96 -1.35
C ILE A 458 -18.06 2.26 -0.08
N SER A 459 -19.29 2.74 -0.24
CA SER A 459 -20.20 3.08 0.86
C SER A 459 -21.48 2.28 0.73
N TYR A 460 -21.83 1.51 1.75
CA TYR A 460 -23.02 0.66 1.77
C TYR A 460 -24.19 1.34 2.49
N PRO A 461 -25.45 0.99 2.16
CA PRO A 461 -26.65 1.61 2.75
C PRO A 461 -26.73 1.54 4.28
N ASN A 462 -26.10 0.53 4.89
CA ASN A 462 -26.08 0.31 6.34
C ASN A 462 -24.97 1.11 7.08
N GLY A 463 -24.22 1.95 6.36
CA GLY A 463 -23.13 2.76 6.92
C GLY A 463 -21.78 2.04 7.01
N LYS A 464 -21.64 0.81 6.50
CA LYS A 464 -20.33 0.16 6.34
C LYS A 464 -19.60 0.73 5.12
N MET A 465 -18.27 0.65 5.13
CA MET A 465 -17.43 1.11 4.02
C MET A 465 -16.19 0.26 3.78
N GLY A 466 -15.65 0.31 2.57
CA GLY A 466 -14.30 -0.21 2.33
C GLY A 466 -13.67 0.41 1.11
N VAL A 467 -12.51 -0.11 0.73
CA VAL A 467 -11.70 0.44 -0.37
C VAL A 467 -11.29 -0.69 -1.30
N ASN A 468 -11.44 -0.48 -2.60
CA ASN A 468 -10.78 -1.25 -3.66
C ASN A 468 -9.58 -0.44 -4.18
N THR A 469 -8.44 -1.08 -4.44
CA THR A 469 -7.20 -0.40 -4.82
C THR A 469 -6.55 -1.05 -6.03
N GLU A 470 -6.18 -0.24 -7.03
CA GLU A 470 -5.34 -0.67 -8.15
C GLU A 470 -3.87 -0.81 -7.69
N HIS A 471 -3.22 -1.92 -8.01
CA HIS A 471 -1.98 -2.31 -7.31
C HIS A 471 -0.68 -1.76 -7.93
N SER A 472 -0.70 -1.31 -9.18
CA SER A 472 0.52 -0.91 -9.90
C SER A 472 1.28 0.22 -9.18
N TRP A 473 0.58 1.21 -8.63
CA TRP A 473 1.20 2.40 -8.05
C TRP A 473 1.64 2.24 -6.58
N ALA A 474 1.04 1.34 -5.80
CA ALA A 474 1.43 1.11 -4.40
C ALA A 474 1.10 -0.28 -3.82
N ASP A 475 1.76 -0.57 -2.70
CA ASP A 475 1.54 -1.74 -1.85
C ASP A 475 0.50 -1.48 -0.74
N ALA A 476 -0.12 -2.54 -0.21
CA ALA A 476 -1.17 -2.46 0.81
C ALA A 476 -0.85 -1.60 2.05
N PRO A 477 0.39 -1.57 2.61
CA PRO A 477 0.70 -0.71 3.75
C PRO A 477 0.47 0.79 3.48
N ILE A 478 0.57 1.24 2.22
CA ILE A 478 0.37 2.64 1.83
C ILE A 478 -1.11 3.02 1.97
N ILE A 479 -2.03 2.17 1.52
CA ILE A 479 -3.47 2.35 1.72
C ILE A 479 -3.84 2.18 3.19
N GLY A 480 -3.28 1.17 3.88
CA GLY A 480 -3.50 0.94 5.30
C GLY A 480 -3.21 2.19 6.15
N HIS A 481 -2.13 2.92 5.84
CA HIS A 481 -1.78 4.17 6.51
C HIS A 481 -2.86 5.26 6.36
N MET A 482 -3.38 5.45 5.14
CA MET A 482 -4.50 6.38 4.92
C MET A 482 -5.76 5.90 5.64
N TRP A 483 -6.07 4.60 5.54
CA TRP A 483 -7.30 4.04 6.09
C TRP A 483 -7.35 4.14 7.62
N GLU A 484 -6.24 3.86 8.31
CA GLU A 484 -6.11 4.09 9.75
C GLU A 484 -6.39 5.55 10.13
N TYR A 485 -5.82 6.51 9.38
CA TYR A 485 -6.07 7.94 9.62
C TYR A 485 -7.55 8.29 9.45
N VAL A 486 -8.16 7.79 8.38
CA VAL A 486 -9.55 8.08 8.03
C VAL A 486 -10.48 7.52 9.09
N LEU A 487 -10.39 6.23 9.42
CA LEU A 487 -11.23 5.59 10.43
C LEU A 487 -11.08 6.24 11.82
N ALA A 488 -9.85 6.61 12.21
CA ALA A 488 -9.62 7.30 13.48
C ALA A 488 -10.24 8.71 13.48
N THR A 489 -10.02 9.49 12.42
CA THR A 489 -10.53 10.87 12.31
C THR A 489 -12.05 10.90 12.29
N ASP A 490 -12.65 10.00 11.53
CA ASP A 490 -14.08 9.89 11.41
C ASP A 490 -14.77 9.53 12.74
N CYS A 491 -14.27 8.52 13.47
CA CYS A 491 -14.83 8.10 14.75
C CYS A 491 -14.53 9.07 15.90
N PHE A 492 -13.31 9.58 16.01
CA PHE A 492 -12.84 10.28 17.21
C PHE A 492 -12.73 11.80 17.07
N HIS A 493 -12.70 12.34 15.85
CA HIS A 493 -12.57 13.80 15.64
C HIS A 493 -13.81 14.43 15.02
N LEU A 494 -14.41 13.80 14.00
CA LEU A 494 -15.60 14.32 13.33
C LEU A 494 -16.87 13.91 14.08
N GLY A 495 -17.10 12.60 14.24
CA GLY A 495 -18.27 12.05 14.90
C GLY A 495 -19.59 12.42 14.21
N TYR A 496 -20.71 12.10 14.88
CA TYR A 496 -22.07 12.27 14.37
C TYR A 496 -22.99 12.90 15.42
N THR A 497 -24.12 13.44 15.00
CA THR A 497 -25.22 13.83 15.89
C THR A 497 -25.92 12.59 16.45
N GLU A 498 -26.82 12.76 17.42
CA GLU A 498 -27.63 11.65 17.98
C GLU A 498 -28.47 10.95 16.91
N GLU A 499 -28.95 11.69 15.92
CA GLU A 499 -29.70 11.16 14.76
C GLU A 499 -28.81 10.52 13.68
N GLY A 500 -27.49 10.50 13.88
CA GLY A 500 -26.51 9.91 12.97
C GLY A 500 -26.10 10.79 11.79
N HIS A 501 -26.44 12.08 11.79
CA HIS A 501 -26.02 13.05 10.77
C HIS A 501 -24.61 13.57 11.02
N CYS A 502 -23.96 14.09 9.98
CA CYS A 502 -22.71 14.82 10.11
C CYS A 502 -22.92 16.08 10.96
N LYS A 503 -21.95 16.39 11.84
CA LYS A 503 -21.99 17.61 12.64
C LYS A 503 -21.69 18.85 11.78
N GLY A 504 -22.30 19.97 12.14
CA GLY A 504 -22.05 21.30 11.56
C GLY A 504 -23.14 21.78 10.61
N ASP A 505 -23.17 23.09 10.37
CA ASP A 505 -24.21 23.73 9.55
C ASP A 505 -24.07 23.38 8.07
N VAL A 506 -25.21 23.36 7.36
CA VAL A 506 -25.27 23.05 5.93
C VAL A 506 -25.46 24.32 5.11
N ASN A 507 -24.56 24.57 4.16
CA ASN A 507 -24.81 25.57 3.13
C ASN A 507 -25.72 24.98 2.03
N LYS A 508 -27.01 25.33 2.07
CA LYS A 508 -28.01 24.84 1.09
C LYS A 508 -27.80 25.39 -0.33
N GLY A 509 -27.09 26.51 -0.47
CA GLY A 509 -26.80 27.17 -1.75
C GLY A 509 -25.69 26.53 -2.59
N LEU A 510 -25.15 25.38 -2.16
CA LEU A 510 -24.14 24.67 -2.95
C LEU A 510 -24.74 24.13 -4.26
N PRO A 511 -23.97 24.19 -5.37
CA PRO A 511 -24.41 23.65 -6.65
C PRO A 511 -24.63 22.14 -6.57
N PHE A 512 -25.62 21.65 -7.30
CA PHE A 512 -25.92 20.23 -7.37
C PHE A 512 -24.76 19.44 -8.01
N PRO A 513 -24.55 18.17 -7.63
CA PRO A 513 -23.63 17.29 -8.34
C PRO A 513 -23.97 17.21 -9.82
N THR A 514 -22.96 17.31 -10.69
CA THR A 514 -23.16 17.34 -12.13
C THR A 514 -23.28 15.93 -12.68
N ARG A 515 -24.42 15.59 -13.28
CA ARG A 515 -24.61 14.32 -13.97
C ARG A 515 -23.69 14.21 -15.18
N LEU A 516 -22.82 13.21 -15.23
CA LEU A 516 -22.02 12.92 -16.41
C LEU A 516 -22.92 12.37 -17.51
N LYS A 517 -22.69 12.78 -18.75
CA LYS A 517 -23.47 12.39 -19.92
C LYS A 517 -22.64 11.48 -20.80
N TRP A 518 -23.29 10.54 -21.47
CA TRP A 518 -22.63 9.62 -22.39
C TRP A 518 -23.40 9.57 -23.71
N ASP A 519 -22.68 9.20 -24.75
CA ASP A 519 -23.17 8.88 -26.08
C ASP A 519 -22.70 7.46 -26.41
N LEU A 520 -23.48 6.47 -25.99
CA LEU A 520 -23.09 5.06 -26.01
C LEU A 520 -23.73 4.37 -27.21
N SER A 521 -23.00 4.31 -28.33
CA SER A 521 -23.43 3.57 -29.52
C SER A 521 -23.66 2.08 -29.21
N LYS A 522 -24.39 1.38 -30.10
CA LYS A 522 -24.68 -0.05 -29.92
C LYS A 522 -23.40 -0.88 -29.82
N GLU A 523 -22.38 -0.55 -30.62
CA GLU A 523 -21.08 -1.22 -30.60
C GLU A 523 -20.35 -1.00 -29.26
N CYS A 524 -20.41 0.21 -28.70
CA CYS A 524 -19.85 0.49 -27.37
C CYS A 524 -20.57 -0.33 -26.28
N GLN A 525 -21.90 -0.45 -26.38
CA GLN A 525 -22.69 -1.26 -25.45
C GLN A 525 -22.34 -2.74 -25.56
N ASP A 526 -22.11 -3.27 -26.76
CA ASP A 526 -21.75 -4.67 -26.98
C ASP A 526 -20.37 -5.01 -26.39
N VAL A 527 -19.37 -4.13 -26.56
CA VAL A 527 -18.05 -4.30 -25.93
C VAL A 527 -18.13 -4.19 -24.41
N THR A 528 -18.99 -3.31 -23.90
CA THR A 528 -19.27 -3.17 -22.46
C THR A 528 -19.89 -4.46 -21.91
N GLU A 529 -20.89 -5.02 -22.59
CA GLU A 529 -21.53 -6.26 -22.17
C GLU A 529 -20.56 -7.44 -22.21
N ALA A 530 -19.73 -7.56 -23.25
CA ALA A 530 -18.69 -8.59 -23.32
C ALA A 530 -17.69 -8.48 -22.16
N SER A 531 -17.29 -7.26 -21.81
CA SER A 531 -16.40 -7.01 -20.66
C SER A 531 -17.07 -7.38 -19.33
N TYR A 532 -18.35 -7.06 -19.18
CA TYR A 532 -19.15 -7.45 -18.03
C TYR A 532 -19.29 -8.97 -17.88
N LEU A 533 -19.62 -9.70 -18.96
CA LEU A 533 -19.79 -11.14 -18.93
C LEU A 533 -18.49 -11.85 -18.53
N LEU A 534 -17.35 -11.42 -19.10
CA LEU A 534 -16.03 -11.92 -18.70
C LEU A 534 -15.72 -11.62 -17.23
N ALA A 535 -15.92 -10.37 -16.79
CA ALA A 535 -15.67 -9.99 -15.42
C ALA A 535 -16.55 -10.78 -14.44
N LYS A 536 -17.82 -10.99 -14.80
CA LYS A 536 -18.77 -11.78 -14.04
C LYS A 536 -18.33 -13.25 -13.93
N GLN A 537 -17.87 -13.86 -15.02
CA GLN A 537 -17.31 -15.21 -14.98
C GLN A 537 -16.13 -15.31 -14.00
N ILE A 538 -15.22 -14.34 -14.02
CA ILE A 538 -14.07 -14.30 -13.10
C ILE A 538 -14.55 -14.12 -11.65
N ALA A 539 -15.49 -13.23 -11.40
CA ALA A 539 -16.03 -12.99 -10.06
C ALA A 539 -16.78 -14.19 -9.50
N ASP A 540 -17.61 -14.85 -10.33
CA ASP A 540 -18.39 -16.02 -9.94
C ASP A 540 -17.49 -17.24 -9.67
N ASP A 541 -16.29 -17.30 -10.29
CA ASP A 541 -15.31 -18.36 -10.07
C ASP A 541 -14.44 -18.15 -8.81
N VAL A 542 -14.45 -16.97 -8.19
CA VAL A 542 -13.61 -16.70 -7.01
C VAL A 542 -14.38 -17.01 -5.73
N ASP A 543 -13.77 -17.81 -4.86
CA ASP A 543 -14.25 -18.01 -3.50
C ASP A 543 -13.40 -17.26 -2.48
N PHE A 544 -14.06 -16.77 -1.44
CA PHE A 544 -13.44 -16.07 -0.33
C PHE A 544 -13.84 -16.69 0.99
N TYR A 545 -12.90 -16.65 1.93
CA TYR A 545 -13.14 -16.99 3.32
C TYR A 545 -12.46 -15.98 4.24
N GLY A 546 -13.26 -15.23 4.99
CA GLY A 546 -12.79 -14.33 6.05
C GLY A 546 -12.80 -15.02 7.41
N CYS A 547 -11.64 -15.08 8.08
CA CYS A 547 -11.51 -15.75 9.38
C CYS A 547 -11.04 -14.79 10.47
N LEU A 548 -11.78 -14.71 11.57
CA LEU A 548 -11.36 -14.05 12.80
C LEU A 548 -10.84 -15.09 13.78
N PHE A 549 -9.53 -15.14 13.98
CA PHE A 549 -8.88 -16.04 14.94
C PHE A 549 -8.62 -15.31 16.26
N ASN A 550 -9.36 -15.67 17.30
CA ASN A 550 -9.37 -14.99 18.60
C ASN A 550 -8.94 -15.86 19.79
N ASP A 551 -8.50 -17.11 19.54
CA ASP A 551 -8.01 -18.00 20.60
C ASP A 551 -6.72 -17.46 21.22
N PHE A 552 -5.85 -16.89 20.40
CA PHE A 552 -4.64 -16.16 20.79
C PHE A 552 -4.13 -15.30 19.64
N GLY A 553 -3.15 -14.44 19.91
CA GLY A 553 -2.47 -13.64 18.90
C GLY A 553 -0.98 -13.48 19.20
N LYS A 554 -0.39 -12.35 18.75
CA LYS A 554 1.05 -12.08 18.94
C LYS A 554 1.49 -12.13 20.40
N GLY A 555 0.60 -11.85 21.37
CA GLY A 555 0.96 -11.82 22.78
C GLY A 555 1.41 -13.18 23.30
N LEU A 556 0.68 -14.24 22.96
CA LEU A 556 1.08 -15.61 23.32
C LEU A 556 2.28 -16.06 22.48
N ILE A 557 2.27 -15.82 21.17
CA ILE A 557 3.33 -16.26 20.27
C ILE A 557 4.69 -15.66 20.68
N LYS A 558 4.72 -14.39 21.06
CA LYS A 558 5.94 -13.72 21.56
C LYS A 558 6.40 -14.27 22.91
N LYS A 559 5.49 -14.64 23.82
CA LYS A 559 5.86 -15.33 25.08
C LYS A 559 6.55 -16.66 24.82
N CYS A 560 6.20 -17.33 23.72
CA CYS A 560 6.83 -18.54 23.22
C CYS A 560 8.19 -18.30 22.52
N ARG A 561 8.66 -17.05 22.47
CA ARG A 561 9.91 -16.61 21.80
C ARG A 561 9.95 -16.90 20.30
N THR A 562 8.81 -16.79 19.64
CA THR A 562 8.70 -16.95 18.19
C THR A 562 8.16 -15.68 17.55
N SER A 563 8.60 -15.38 16.33
CA SER A 563 8.00 -14.30 15.54
C SER A 563 6.55 -14.65 15.18
N PRO A 564 5.57 -13.77 15.45
CA PRO A 564 4.18 -14.00 15.05
C PRO A 564 4.01 -14.28 13.56
N ASP A 565 4.78 -13.59 12.74
CA ASP A 565 4.75 -13.74 11.28
C ASP A 565 5.26 -15.12 10.83
N ALA A 566 6.46 -15.53 11.30
CA ALA A 566 6.99 -16.86 11.01
C ALA A 566 6.10 -17.98 11.53
N PHE A 567 5.48 -17.79 12.70
CA PHE A 567 4.52 -18.75 13.25
C PHE A 567 3.32 -18.95 12.30
N ILE A 568 2.76 -17.85 11.77
CA ILE A 568 1.66 -17.91 10.81
C ILE A 568 2.12 -18.59 9.51
N GLN A 569 3.27 -18.22 8.97
CA GLN A 569 3.78 -18.80 7.72
C GLN A 569 4.01 -20.31 7.85
N MET A 570 4.58 -20.80 8.96
CA MET A 570 4.73 -22.24 9.20
C MET A 570 3.39 -22.95 9.38
N ALA A 571 2.39 -22.29 9.99
CA ALA A 571 1.04 -22.84 10.06
C ALA A 571 0.39 -22.93 8.67
N LEU A 572 0.61 -21.94 7.79
CA LEU A 572 0.16 -21.98 6.41
C LEU A 572 0.83 -23.11 5.61
N GLN A 573 2.13 -23.35 5.80
CA GLN A 573 2.82 -24.49 5.18
C GLN A 573 2.19 -25.83 5.61
N LEU A 574 1.90 -26.00 6.90
CA LEU A 574 1.24 -27.20 7.41
C LEU A 574 -0.19 -27.34 6.87
N ALA A 575 -0.94 -26.24 6.82
CA ALA A 575 -2.32 -26.25 6.34
C ALA A 575 -2.39 -26.57 4.84
N GLN A 576 -1.53 -25.94 4.03
CA GLN A 576 -1.46 -26.19 2.59
C GLN A 576 -1.06 -27.64 2.29
N PHE A 577 -0.06 -28.19 3.01
CA PHE A 577 0.32 -29.58 2.82
C PHE A 577 -0.78 -30.56 3.24
N ARG A 578 -1.51 -30.28 4.33
CA ARG A 578 -2.61 -31.14 4.75
C ARG A 578 -3.76 -31.18 3.74
N ASP A 579 -3.99 -30.06 3.06
CA ASP A 579 -5.02 -29.88 2.05
C ASP A 579 -4.63 -30.54 0.72
N GLN A 580 -3.48 -30.16 0.17
CA GLN A 580 -3.05 -30.55 -1.18
C GLN A 580 -2.19 -31.83 -1.20
N LYS A 581 -1.64 -32.25 -0.06
CA LYS A 581 -0.68 -33.37 0.08
C LYS A 581 0.63 -33.20 -0.70
N VAL A 582 0.89 -32.00 -1.23
CA VAL A 582 2.11 -31.64 -1.95
C VAL A 582 2.66 -30.33 -1.41
N PHE A 583 3.98 -30.20 -1.40
CA PHE A 583 4.63 -28.91 -1.15
C PHE A 583 4.58 -28.05 -2.41
N CYS A 584 4.47 -26.74 -2.23
CA CYS A 584 4.38 -25.82 -3.34
C CYS A 584 5.17 -24.54 -3.08
N LEU A 585 5.51 -23.86 -4.17
CA LEU A 585 6.18 -22.57 -4.10
C LEU A 585 5.26 -21.55 -3.40
N THR A 586 5.76 -20.98 -2.30
CA THR A 586 5.03 -20.02 -1.47
C THR A 586 5.67 -18.65 -1.56
N TYR A 587 4.88 -17.65 -1.95
CA TYR A 587 5.25 -16.24 -1.98
C TYR A 587 4.82 -15.58 -0.67
N GLU A 588 5.73 -14.87 -0.02
CA GLU A 588 5.40 -13.87 0.99
C GLU A 588 6.01 -12.52 0.60
N SER A 589 5.20 -11.46 0.65
CA SER A 589 5.67 -10.10 0.39
C SER A 589 6.49 -9.55 1.57
N SER A 590 7.73 -9.15 1.32
CA SER A 590 8.57 -8.39 2.25
C SER A 590 8.86 -6.99 1.71
N MET A 591 8.71 -5.96 2.55
CA MET A 591 8.92 -4.57 2.11
C MET A 591 10.42 -4.22 2.01
N THR A 592 10.82 -3.59 0.91
CA THR A 592 12.19 -3.06 0.70
C THR A 592 12.24 -1.54 0.89
N ARG A 593 11.28 -0.98 1.63
CA ARG A 593 11.14 0.47 1.85
C ARG A 593 12.25 1.10 2.69
N MET A 594 13.22 0.34 3.22
CA MET A 594 14.44 0.91 3.79
C MET A 594 15.35 1.52 2.71
N PHE A 595 15.09 1.20 1.44
CA PHE A 595 15.77 1.75 0.28
C PHE A 595 14.89 2.77 -0.44
N ARG A 596 15.54 3.71 -1.13
CA ARG A 596 14.88 4.70 -1.98
C ARG A 596 14.07 3.99 -3.07
N ASP A 597 12.83 4.44 -3.25
CA ASP A 597 11.84 3.89 -4.18
C ASP A 597 11.56 2.39 -4.00
N GLY A 598 11.89 1.81 -2.84
CA GLY A 598 11.65 0.40 -2.55
C GLY A 598 10.15 0.05 -2.51
N ARG A 599 9.82 -1.06 -3.18
CA ARG A 599 8.50 -1.73 -3.13
C ARG A 599 8.63 -2.98 -2.26
N THR A 600 8.78 -4.13 -2.91
CA THR A 600 8.72 -5.45 -2.30
C THR A 600 9.84 -6.37 -2.79
N GLU A 601 10.21 -7.33 -1.98
CA GLU A 601 10.95 -8.54 -2.32
C GLU A 601 10.11 -9.77 -1.90
N THR A 602 10.46 -10.95 -2.40
CA THR A 602 9.81 -12.22 -2.07
C THR A 602 10.56 -12.95 -0.96
N VAL A 603 9.80 -13.48 -0.01
CA VAL A 603 10.27 -14.53 0.92
C VAL A 603 9.65 -15.85 0.47
N ARG A 604 10.51 -16.83 0.16
CA ARG A 604 10.07 -18.17 -0.27
C ARG A 604 9.85 -19.06 0.94
N SER A 605 8.63 -19.06 1.49
CA SER A 605 8.36 -19.64 2.82
C SER A 605 8.43 -21.18 2.89
N CYS A 606 8.36 -21.87 1.75
CA CYS A 606 8.47 -23.33 1.68
C CYS A 606 9.95 -23.75 1.61
N THR A 607 10.62 -23.82 2.78
CA THR A 607 12.03 -24.26 2.87
C THR A 607 12.16 -25.73 3.25
N ALA A 608 13.36 -26.29 3.15
CA ALA A 608 13.66 -27.63 3.65
C ALA A 608 13.33 -27.79 5.15
N GLU A 609 13.59 -26.77 5.96
CA GLU A 609 13.25 -26.75 7.38
C GLU A 609 11.73 -26.73 7.61
N ALA A 610 10.99 -25.95 6.81
CA ALA A 610 9.53 -25.95 6.85
C ALA A 610 8.96 -27.33 6.46
N VAL A 611 9.48 -27.94 5.40
CA VAL A 611 9.11 -29.30 4.97
C VAL A 611 9.39 -30.33 6.06
N ALA A 612 10.57 -30.26 6.70
CA ALA A 612 10.92 -31.17 7.78
C ALA A 612 9.97 -31.02 8.99
N PHE A 613 9.63 -29.78 9.36
CA PHE A 613 8.63 -29.49 10.38
C PHE A 613 7.26 -30.08 10.02
N VAL A 614 6.78 -29.83 8.79
CA VAL A 614 5.46 -30.30 8.34
C VAL A 614 5.41 -31.83 8.31
N ARG A 615 6.44 -32.51 7.78
CA ARG A 615 6.53 -33.97 7.79
C ARG A 615 6.51 -34.54 9.22
N ALA A 616 7.25 -33.94 10.15
CA ALA A 616 7.24 -34.38 11.55
C ALA A 616 5.88 -34.15 12.24
N MET A 617 5.09 -33.16 11.80
CA MET A 617 3.74 -32.94 12.32
C MET A 617 2.75 -34.00 11.83
N GLU A 618 2.97 -34.57 10.65
CA GLU A 618 2.14 -35.64 10.07
C GLU A 618 2.61 -37.05 10.46
N ASP A 619 3.86 -37.20 10.92
CA ASP A 619 4.40 -38.47 11.42
C ASP A 619 3.83 -38.81 12.81
N PRO A 620 3.07 -39.91 12.98
CA PRO A 620 2.51 -40.31 14.26
C PRO A 620 3.56 -40.75 15.29
N THR A 621 4.78 -41.11 14.85
CA THR A 621 5.88 -41.56 15.72
C THR A 621 6.72 -40.41 16.27
N ALA A 622 6.63 -39.23 15.65
CA ALA A 622 7.39 -38.06 16.07
C ALA A 622 6.93 -37.50 17.43
N THR A 623 7.86 -37.37 18.36
CA THR A 623 7.59 -36.80 19.69
C THR A 623 7.35 -35.29 19.64
N VAL A 624 6.67 -34.74 20.65
CA VAL A 624 6.44 -33.29 20.78
C VAL A 624 7.76 -32.50 20.80
N THR A 625 8.81 -33.03 21.45
CA THR A 625 10.13 -32.40 21.50
C THR A 625 10.76 -32.27 20.13
N VAL A 626 10.66 -33.32 19.29
CA VAL A 626 11.18 -33.31 17.91
C VAL A 626 10.42 -32.29 17.07
N ARG A 627 9.07 -32.32 17.10
CA ARG A 627 8.22 -31.38 16.38
C ARG A 627 8.50 -29.93 16.76
N LEU A 628 8.67 -29.64 18.06
CA LEU A 628 8.99 -28.31 18.56
C LEU A 628 10.40 -27.85 18.14
N GLY A 629 11.38 -28.76 18.16
CA GLY A 629 12.73 -28.47 17.67
C GLY A 629 12.75 -28.08 16.20
N LEU A 630 12.04 -28.85 15.36
CA LEU A 630 11.93 -28.56 13.92
C LEU A 630 11.13 -27.29 13.64
N PHE A 631 10.04 -27.06 14.37
CA PHE A 631 9.27 -25.82 14.28
C PHE A 631 10.14 -24.58 14.53
N LYS A 632 10.96 -24.60 15.60
CA LYS A 632 11.85 -23.48 15.91
C LYS A 632 12.87 -23.22 14.81
N LYS A 633 13.50 -24.27 14.28
CA LYS A 633 14.44 -24.16 13.16
C LYS A 633 13.78 -23.55 11.92
N ALA A 634 12.58 -24.03 11.58
CA ALA A 634 11.83 -23.51 10.44
C ALA A 634 11.43 -22.04 10.62
N ALA A 635 10.95 -21.66 11.81
CA ALA A 635 10.60 -20.28 12.13
C ALA A 635 11.83 -19.35 12.14
N GLU A 636 12.99 -19.82 12.61
CA GLU A 636 14.25 -19.09 12.59
C GLU A 636 14.78 -18.90 11.16
N LYS A 637 14.74 -19.94 10.32
CA LYS A 637 15.08 -19.83 8.89
C LYS A 637 14.17 -18.83 8.18
N HIS A 638 12.85 -18.89 8.42
CA HIS A 638 11.88 -17.95 7.86
C HIS A 638 12.22 -16.50 8.22
N GLN A 639 12.47 -16.23 9.51
CA GLN A 639 12.87 -14.89 9.96
C GLN A 639 14.19 -14.43 9.37
N HIS A 640 15.17 -15.33 9.21
CA HIS A 640 16.43 -15.01 8.57
C HIS A 640 16.23 -14.60 7.11
N MET A 641 15.44 -15.36 6.34
CA MET A 641 15.11 -15.01 4.95
C MET A 641 14.33 -13.70 4.85
N TYR A 642 13.38 -13.46 5.76
CA TYR A 642 12.63 -12.20 5.80
C TYR A 642 13.56 -11.00 6.00
N ARG A 643 14.56 -11.12 6.88
CA ARG A 643 15.59 -10.09 7.08
C ARG A 643 16.44 -9.89 5.82
N LEU A 644 16.90 -10.98 5.18
CA LEU A 644 17.64 -10.89 3.91
C LEU A 644 16.83 -10.15 2.84
N ALA A 645 15.55 -10.48 2.67
CA ALA A 645 14.65 -9.82 1.73
C ALA A 645 14.49 -8.33 2.05
N MET A 646 14.23 -7.97 3.32
CA MET A 646 14.12 -6.58 3.77
C MET A 646 15.38 -5.76 3.50
N THR A 647 16.56 -6.39 3.55
CA THR A 647 17.87 -5.75 3.33
C THR A 647 18.35 -5.83 1.88
N GLY A 648 17.48 -6.20 0.93
CA GLY A 648 17.80 -6.25 -0.50
C GLY A 648 18.70 -7.42 -0.91
N ALA A 649 18.74 -8.48 -0.09
CA ALA A 649 19.49 -9.73 -0.35
C ALA A 649 18.56 -10.91 -0.68
N GLY A 650 17.32 -10.62 -1.09
CA GLY A 650 16.44 -11.62 -1.70
C GLY A 650 16.86 -11.96 -3.12
N ILE A 651 16.21 -12.98 -3.69
CA ILE A 651 16.63 -13.56 -4.97
C ILE A 651 15.68 -13.23 -6.13
N ASP A 652 14.39 -13.09 -5.85
CA ASP A 652 13.36 -13.05 -6.89
C ASP A 652 13.42 -11.76 -7.71
N ARG A 653 13.59 -10.58 -7.08
CA ARG A 653 13.78 -9.33 -7.85
C ARG A 653 15.08 -9.32 -8.62
N HIS A 654 16.13 -9.94 -8.09
CA HIS A 654 17.41 -10.04 -8.77
C HIS A 654 17.30 -10.89 -10.05
N LEU A 655 16.75 -12.11 -9.94
CA LEU A 655 16.51 -13.02 -11.07
C LEU A 655 15.59 -12.40 -12.12
N PHE A 656 14.53 -11.70 -11.69
CA PHE A 656 13.64 -10.94 -12.56
C PHE A 656 14.39 -9.87 -13.37
N CYS A 657 15.23 -9.05 -12.72
CA CYS A 657 16.00 -8.02 -13.40
C CYS A 657 17.04 -8.62 -14.36
N LEU A 658 17.72 -9.72 -13.98
CA LEU A 658 18.64 -10.44 -14.87
C LEU A 658 17.91 -10.95 -16.12
N TYR A 659 16.68 -11.46 -15.98
CA TYR A 659 15.87 -11.88 -17.11
C TYR A 659 15.52 -10.72 -18.04
N ILE A 660 15.14 -9.56 -17.50
CA ILE A 660 14.86 -8.38 -18.33
C ILE A 660 16.12 -7.96 -19.12
N VAL A 661 17.28 -7.91 -18.47
CA VAL A 661 18.55 -7.63 -19.14
C VAL A 661 18.81 -8.66 -20.24
N SER A 662 18.58 -9.95 -19.99
CA SER A 662 18.75 -11.00 -21.00
C SER A 662 17.87 -10.77 -22.23
N LYS A 663 16.63 -10.28 -22.05
CA LYS A 663 15.72 -9.96 -23.15
C LYS A 663 16.16 -8.74 -23.94
N TYR A 664 16.62 -7.69 -23.29
CA TYR A 664 17.18 -6.52 -23.99
C TYR A 664 18.42 -6.86 -24.81
N TYR A 665 19.23 -7.80 -24.35
CA TYR A 665 20.47 -8.18 -25.02
C TYR A 665 20.28 -9.35 -26.01
N GLY A 666 19.06 -9.85 -26.18
CA GLY A 666 18.79 -10.99 -27.06
C GLY A 666 19.41 -12.31 -26.58
N VAL A 667 19.77 -12.42 -25.29
CA VAL A 667 20.34 -13.64 -24.70
C VAL A 667 19.20 -14.59 -24.32
N ASN A 668 19.22 -15.78 -24.89
CA ASN A 668 18.31 -16.83 -24.45
C ASN A 668 18.91 -17.58 -23.27
N SER A 669 18.30 -17.42 -22.08
CA SER A 669 18.69 -18.13 -20.87
C SER A 669 17.59 -19.11 -20.47
N PRO A 670 17.80 -20.43 -20.67
CA PRO A 670 16.84 -21.45 -20.22
C PRO A 670 16.60 -21.38 -18.71
N PHE A 671 17.66 -21.19 -17.93
CA PHE A 671 17.59 -21.02 -16.47
C PHE A 671 16.62 -19.90 -16.06
N LEU A 672 16.87 -18.65 -16.52
CA LEU A 672 16.04 -17.51 -16.15
C LEU A 672 14.59 -17.65 -16.63
N LYS A 673 14.38 -18.25 -17.81
CA LYS A 673 13.03 -18.53 -18.33
C LYS A 673 12.28 -19.50 -17.43
N GLN A 674 12.94 -20.56 -16.97
CA GLN A 674 12.30 -21.59 -16.16
C GLN A 674 11.98 -21.08 -14.75
N VAL A 675 12.93 -20.38 -14.12
CA VAL A 675 12.76 -19.82 -12.76
C VAL A 675 11.55 -18.88 -12.66
N LEU A 676 11.31 -18.06 -13.70
CA LEU A 676 10.20 -17.10 -13.72
C LEU A 676 8.86 -17.70 -14.16
N SER A 677 8.86 -18.94 -14.65
CA SER A 677 7.64 -19.64 -15.07
C SER A 677 6.97 -20.45 -13.96
N GLU A 678 7.63 -20.59 -12.81
CA GLU A 678 7.14 -21.37 -11.67
C GLU A 678 5.91 -20.69 -11.02
N PRO A 679 4.76 -21.37 -10.91
CA PRO A 679 3.55 -20.78 -10.35
C PRO A 679 3.61 -20.66 -8.82
N TRP A 680 3.23 -19.49 -8.31
CA TRP A 680 3.08 -19.24 -6.87
C TRP A 680 1.74 -19.76 -6.37
N LYS A 681 1.66 -21.07 -6.09
CA LYS A 681 0.41 -21.72 -5.65
C LYS A 681 -0.07 -21.24 -4.27
N LEU A 682 0.81 -20.69 -3.44
CA LEU A 682 0.41 -20.01 -2.21
C LEU A 682 1.01 -18.60 -2.22
N SER A 683 0.16 -17.60 -2.39
CA SER A 683 0.56 -16.19 -2.36
C SER A 683 0.06 -15.53 -1.09
N THR A 684 0.98 -14.97 -0.31
CA THR A 684 0.69 -14.48 1.03
C THR A 684 1.21 -13.06 1.25
N SER A 685 0.51 -12.31 2.10
CA SER A 685 1.05 -11.05 2.60
C SER A 685 0.53 -10.71 3.99
N GLN A 686 1.42 -10.09 4.77
CA GLN A 686 1.06 -9.42 6.01
C GLN A 686 0.82 -7.94 5.74
N THR A 687 -0.30 -7.40 6.21
CA THR A 687 -0.50 -5.94 6.27
C THR A 687 -0.30 -5.43 7.69
N PRO A 688 0.71 -4.57 7.96
CA PRO A 688 0.92 -4.02 9.29
C PRO A 688 -0.24 -3.09 9.68
N GLN A 689 -0.69 -3.23 10.93
CA GLN A 689 -1.71 -2.39 11.57
C GLN A 689 -1.07 -1.48 12.62
N GLN A 690 -1.75 -0.38 12.93
CA GLN A 690 -1.31 0.69 13.84
C GLN A 690 -0.01 1.38 13.37
N GLN A 691 0.14 1.60 12.06
CA GLN A 691 1.26 2.37 11.51
C GLN A 691 1.31 3.80 12.08
N LEU A 692 0.15 4.41 12.33
CA LEU A 692 0.05 5.77 12.86
C LEU A 692 -0.17 5.84 14.38
N ASN A 693 -0.54 4.74 15.03
CA ASN A 693 -0.87 4.68 16.46
C ASN A 693 -1.90 5.74 16.92
N LEU A 694 -2.89 6.08 16.07
CA LEU A 694 -3.91 7.09 16.39
C LEU A 694 -5.00 6.58 17.34
N VAL A 695 -5.19 5.26 17.40
CA VAL A 695 -6.18 4.62 18.27
C VAL A 695 -5.46 3.65 19.20
N ASP A 696 -5.67 3.85 20.50
CA ASP A 696 -5.26 2.89 21.51
C ASP A 696 -6.26 1.73 21.54
N ILE A 697 -5.88 0.61 20.94
CA ILE A 697 -6.71 -0.61 20.85
C ILE A 697 -6.99 -1.21 22.24
N ASN A 698 -6.14 -0.97 23.25
CA ASN A 698 -6.42 -1.47 24.60
C ASN A 698 -7.59 -0.70 25.22
N LYS A 699 -7.65 0.61 24.99
CA LYS A 699 -8.75 1.48 25.45
C LYS A 699 -10.01 1.33 24.58
N PHE A 700 -9.83 1.09 23.28
CA PHE A 700 -10.91 1.04 22.29
C PHE A 700 -10.89 -0.28 21.49
N PRO A 701 -11.06 -1.46 22.14
CA PRO A 701 -10.85 -2.77 21.52
C PRO A 701 -11.83 -3.12 20.40
N LYS A 702 -12.97 -2.44 20.33
CA LYS A 702 -13.96 -2.62 19.25
C LYS A 702 -13.62 -1.84 17.98
N TYR A 703 -12.69 -0.87 18.04
CA TYR A 703 -12.31 0.00 16.93
C TYR A 703 -11.15 -0.61 16.15
N VAL A 704 -11.39 -1.80 15.60
CA VAL A 704 -10.41 -2.58 14.84
C VAL A 704 -10.98 -2.94 13.47
N SER A 705 -10.15 -2.87 12.43
CA SER A 705 -10.47 -3.35 11.09
C SER A 705 -10.08 -4.82 10.94
N ALA A 706 -10.77 -5.53 10.05
CA ALA A 706 -10.42 -6.90 9.63
C ALA A 706 -9.17 -6.93 8.75
N GLY A 707 -8.74 -5.78 8.23
CA GLY A 707 -7.68 -5.71 7.23
C GLY A 707 -8.25 -5.82 5.83
N GLY A 708 -7.59 -6.57 4.97
CA GLY A 708 -7.87 -6.60 3.55
C GLY A 708 -7.32 -7.86 2.89
N GLY A 709 -7.68 -8.08 1.63
CA GLY A 709 -7.27 -9.27 0.88
C GLY A 709 -7.22 -9.03 -0.63
N PHE A 710 -6.88 -10.10 -1.35
CA PHE A 710 -6.71 -10.12 -2.81
C PHE A 710 -7.13 -11.50 -3.35
N GLY A 711 -7.36 -11.62 -4.67
CA GLY A 711 -7.66 -12.89 -5.32
C GLY A 711 -6.44 -13.82 -5.42
N PRO A 712 -6.61 -15.11 -5.76
CA PRO A 712 -5.49 -16.02 -5.95
C PRO A 712 -4.66 -15.61 -7.18
N VAL A 713 -3.34 -15.82 -7.11
CA VAL A 713 -2.41 -15.49 -8.23
C VAL A 713 -2.17 -16.65 -9.19
N ALA A 714 -2.58 -17.86 -8.81
CA ALA A 714 -2.55 -19.07 -9.62
C ALA A 714 -3.94 -19.71 -9.62
N ASP A 715 -4.34 -20.29 -10.74
CA ASP A 715 -5.67 -20.91 -10.89
C ASP A 715 -5.84 -22.11 -9.96
N ASP A 716 -4.76 -22.83 -9.68
CA ASP A 716 -4.69 -23.98 -8.78
C ASP A 716 -4.10 -23.64 -7.40
N GLY A 717 -4.23 -22.38 -6.97
CA GLY A 717 -3.59 -21.87 -5.77
C GLY A 717 -4.49 -21.03 -4.87
N TYR A 718 -3.86 -20.45 -3.85
CA TYR A 718 -4.49 -19.65 -2.80
C TYR A 718 -3.88 -18.25 -2.71
N GLY A 719 -4.72 -17.25 -2.46
CA GLY A 719 -4.31 -15.94 -1.95
C GLY A 719 -4.61 -15.84 -0.46
N VAL A 720 -3.64 -15.51 0.39
CA VAL A 720 -3.81 -15.42 1.84
C VAL A 720 -3.24 -14.11 2.37
N SER A 721 -4.11 -13.19 2.74
CA SER A 721 -3.72 -11.99 3.49
C SER A 721 -4.00 -12.19 4.97
N TYR A 722 -3.13 -11.67 5.84
CA TYR A 722 -3.40 -11.66 7.27
C TYR A 722 -2.95 -10.36 7.94
N ILE A 723 -3.64 -10.04 9.03
CA ILE A 723 -3.27 -8.95 9.92
C ILE A 723 -3.27 -9.43 11.36
N ILE A 724 -2.42 -8.81 12.18
CA ILE A 724 -2.32 -9.11 13.61
C ILE A 724 -2.80 -7.88 14.37
N VAL A 725 -3.91 -8.02 15.10
CA VAL A 725 -4.61 -6.94 15.78
C VAL A 725 -4.48 -7.11 17.29
N GLY A 726 -3.94 -6.09 17.96
CA GLY A 726 -3.70 -6.15 19.40
C GLY A 726 -2.84 -7.35 19.79
N GLU A 727 -3.11 -7.96 20.94
CA GLU A 727 -2.36 -9.13 21.45
C GLU A 727 -3.01 -10.48 21.13
N ASN A 728 -4.31 -10.50 20.82
CA ASN A 728 -5.13 -11.73 20.84
C ASN A 728 -5.92 -12.01 19.55
N LEU A 729 -5.88 -11.14 18.54
CA LEU A 729 -6.67 -11.30 17.32
C LEU A 729 -5.75 -11.39 16.11
N VAL A 730 -5.96 -12.41 15.28
CA VAL A 730 -5.39 -12.52 13.93
C VAL A 730 -6.56 -12.65 12.96
N THR A 731 -6.56 -11.83 11.91
CA THR A 731 -7.58 -11.93 10.85
C THR A 731 -6.92 -12.47 9.60
N PHE A 732 -7.59 -13.41 8.94
CA PHE A 732 -7.19 -13.99 7.66
C PHE A 732 -8.23 -13.71 6.58
N HIS A 733 -7.76 -13.43 5.38
CA HIS A 733 -8.53 -13.37 4.16
C HIS A 733 -7.95 -14.37 3.18
N ILE A 734 -8.68 -15.46 2.94
CA ILE A 734 -8.24 -16.58 2.08
C ILE A 734 -9.09 -16.55 0.81
N SER A 735 -8.45 -16.69 -0.35
CA SER A 735 -9.10 -16.75 -1.65
C SER A 735 -8.60 -17.92 -2.49
N CYS A 736 -9.48 -18.49 -3.30
CA CYS A 736 -9.18 -19.56 -4.26
C CYS A 736 -10.18 -19.50 -5.43
N LYS A 737 -10.07 -20.43 -6.39
CA LYS A 737 -11.04 -20.56 -7.49
C LYS A 737 -11.92 -21.81 -7.32
N PHE A 738 -13.21 -21.70 -7.65
CA PHE A 738 -14.13 -22.84 -7.66
C PHE A 738 -13.81 -23.83 -8.76
N SER A 739 -13.28 -23.35 -9.89
CA SER A 739 -12.85 -24.15 -11.03
C SER A 739 -11.71 -25.14 -10.71
N CYS A 740 -10.96 -24.93 -9.62
CA CYS A 740 -9.94 -25.87 -9.17
C CYS A 740 -10.54 -26.85 -8.13
N PRO A 741 -10.74 -28.13 -8.48
CA PRO A 741 -11.34 -29.12 -7.57
C PRO A 741 -10.46 -29.45 -6.36
N HIS A 742 -9.16 -29.15 -6.46
CA HIS A 742 -8.21 -29.40 -5.39
C HIS A 742 -8.20 -28.29 -4.34
N THR A 743 -8.56 -27.05 -4.67
CA THR A 743 -8.56 -25.94 -3.70
C THR A 743 -9.91 -25.82 -2.98
N VAL A 744 -9.93 -25.99 -1.65
CA VAL A 744 -11.13 -25.84 -0.83
C VAL A 744 -10.84 -24.93 0.37
N ASN A 745 -11.33 -23.69 0.33
CA ASN A 745 -11.13 -22.68 1.39
C ASN A 745 -11.42 -23.21 2.81
N ARG A 746 -12.50 -23.98 2.98
CA ARG A 746 -12.88 -24.57 4.28
C ARG A 746 -11.88 -25.59 4.80
N ALA A 747 -11.24 -26.35 3.91
CA ALA A 747 -10.22 -27.31 4.29
C ALA A 747 -8.96 -26.59 4.77
N LEU A 748 -8.47 -25.61 4.00
CA LEU A 748 -7.33 -24.80 4.41
C LEU A 748 -7.61 -24.02 5.70
N GLN A 749 -8.80 -23.46 5.87
CA GLN A 749 -9.22 -22.80 7.11
C GLN A 749 -9.24 -23.76 8.30
N PHE A 750 -9.97 -24.88 8.21
CA PHE A 750 -10.05 -25.86 9.29
C PHE A 750 -8.66 -26.37 9.67
N MET A 751 -7.79 -26.57 8.68
CA MET A 751 -6.42 -27.00 8.89
C MET A 751 -5.54 -25.89 9.45
N THR A 752 -5.77 -24.62 9.10
CA THR A 752 -5.08 -23.46 9.67
C THR A 752 -5.48 -23.28 11.14
N MET A 753 -6.77 -23.28 11.44
CA MET A 753 -7.30 -23.22 12.82
C MET A 753 -6.85 -24.42 13.65
N ASN A 754 -6.83 -25.64 13.09
CA ASN A 754 -6.28 -26.81 13.78
C ASN A 754 -4.76 -26.81 13.85
N ALA A 755 -4.03 -26.24 12.89
CA ALA A 755 -2.59 -26.04 13.02
C ALA A 755 -2.29 -25.11 14.20
N PHE A 756 -3.16 -24.13 14.45
CA PHE A 756 -3.09 -23.23 15.59
C PHE A 756 -3.62 -23.83 16.91
N SER A 757 -4.62 -24.72 16.88
CA SER A 757 -5.29 -25.26 18.08
C SER A 757 -4.98 -26.74 18.40
N ASN A 758 -4.11 -27.40 17.62
CA ASN A 758 -3.98 -28.86 17.67
C ASN A 758 -3.72 -29.39 19.08
N LYS A 759 -4.40 -30.49 19.43
CA LYS A 759 -4.35 -31.18 20.74
C LYS A 759 -2.94 -31.62 21.19
N ASN A 760 -1.94 -31.52 20.32
CA ASN A 760 -0.52 -31.73 20.61
C ASN A 760 0.18 -30.37 20.85
N ASN A 761 -0.31 -29.59 21.82
CA ASN A 761 0.20 -28.25 22.17
C ASN A 761 1.75 -28.23 22.19
N LEU A 762 2.35 -27.65 21.14
CA LEU A 762 3.81 -27.47 21.02
C LEU A 762 4.34 -26.50 22.08
N TYR A 763 3.47 -25.62 22.59
CA TYR A 763 3.77 -24.63 23.61
C TYR A 763 2.75 -24.70 24.75
N VAL A 764 3.23 -24.72 25.99
CA VAL A 764 2.40 -24.76 27.21
C VAL A 764 2.71 -23.52 28.05
N CYS A 765 1.71 -22.66 28.30
CA CYS A 765 1.79 -21.59 29.29
C CYS A 765 0.83 -21.88 30.46
N ARG A 766 1.37 -21.99 31.69
CA ARG A 766 0.57 -22.05 32.93
C ARG A 766 0.53 -20.67 33.57
N THR A 767 -0.66 -20.14 33.83
CA THR A 767 -0.87 -19.09 34.85
C THR A 767 -1.12 -19.77 36.19
N ARG A 768 -0.15 -19.70 37.13
CA ARG A 768 -0.39 -20.05 38.54
C ARG A 768 -0.89 -18.79 39.25
N THR A 769 -2.13 -18.81 39.73
CA THR A 769 -2.61 -17.89 40.77
C THR A 769 -2.08 -18.39 42.11
N GLY A 770 -1.09 -17.70 42.68
CA GLY A 770 -0.67 -17.92 44.06
C GLY A 770 -1.64 -17.23 45.03
N LEU A 771 -1.82 -17.81 46.23
CA LEU A 771 -2.67 -17.31 47.32
C LEU A 771 -2.24 -15.95 47.93
N ALA A 772 -1.40 -15.18 47.24
CA ALA A 772 -1.00 -13.84 47.65
C ALA A 772 -0.68 -12.98 46.42
N GLY A 773 -1.71 -12.57 45.67
CA GLY A 773 -1.76 -11.37 44.82
C GLY A 773 -0.66 -11.11 43.76
N THR A 774 0.31 -12.00 43.56
CA THR A 774 1.45 -11.79 42.66
C THR A 774 1.47 -12.87 41.59
N SER A 775 1.26 -12.47 40.33
CA SER A 775 1.32 -13.37 39.18
C SER A 775 2.76 -13.44 38.65
N ARG A 776 3.39 -14.62 38.76
CA ARG A 776 4.62 -14.95 38.01
C ARG A 776 4.29 -16.07 37.02
N THR A 777 4.48 -15.78 35.73
CA THR A 777 4.29 -16.78 34.66
C THR A 777 5.63 -17.46 34.41
N GLN A 778 5.77 -18.74 34.77
CA GLN A 778 6.93 -19.57 34.41
C GLN A 778 6.53 -20.50 33.26
N CYS A 779 7.23 -20.41 32.13
CA CYS A 779 7.22 -21.45 31.09
C CYS A 779 8.25 -22.52 31.49
N SER A 780 7.79 -23.71 31.89
CA SER A 780 8.64 -24.90 32.01
C SER A 780 8.22 -25.96 31.02
N THR A 781 9.20 -26.67 30.46
CA THR A 781 8.99 -27.89 29.69
C THR A 781 8.66 -29.06 30.62
N SER A 782 7.58 -29.78 30.29
CA SER A 782 7.15 -31.11 30.77
C SER A 782 5.92 -31.21 31.72
N LYS A 783 5.02 -32.12 31.31
CA LYS A 783 3.81 -32.72 31.94
C LYS A 783 2.58 -31.79 32.10
N LEU A 784 1.36 -32.11 31.65
CA LEU A 784 0.63 -33.40 31.70
C LEU A 784 -0.60 -33.40 30.74
N PHE A 785 -0.94 -34.58 30.21
CA PHE A 785 -2.21 -34.93 29.55
C PHE A 785 -3.39 -34.97 30.54
N SER A 786 -4.57 -34.46 30.16
CA SER A 786 -5.89 -34.90 30.65
C SER A 786 -7.03 -34.18 29.86
N PRO A 787 -8.11 -34.87 29.46
CA PRO A 787 -9.03 -34.40 28.42
C PRO A 787 -10.15 -33.50 28.99
N LEU A 788 -10.20 -32.24 28.56
CA LEU A 788 -11.39 -31.41 28.70
C LEU A 788 -12.40 -31.77 27.60
N LYS A 789 -13.50 -32.42 28.01
CA LYS A 789 -14.70 -32.64 27.21
C LYS A 789 -15.26 -31.30 26.74
N MET A 790 -15.24 -31.03 25.43
CA MET A 790 -16.17 -30.08 24.81
C MET A 790 -17.26 -30.84 24.08
N LYS A 791 -18.51 -30.46 24.37
CA LYS A 791 -19.75 -31.03 23.84
C LYS A 791 -19.78 -30.91 22.30
N LYS A 792 -20.03 -32.05 21.64
CA LYS A 792 -20.39 -32.09 20.21
C LYS A 792 -21.72 -31.36 19.99
N ARG A 793 -21.72 -30.35 19.13
CA ARG A 793 -22.85 -30.02 18.25
C ARG A 793 -22.28 -29.73 16.86
N VAL A 794 -22.23 -30.76 16.02
CA VAL A 794 -22.09 -30.62 14.57
C VAL A 794 -23.07 -31.60 13.96
N HIS A 795 -24.15 -31.07 13.40
CA HIS A 795 -24.98 -31.80 12.44
C HIS A 795 -24.24 -31.76 11.09
N PHE A 796 -23.76 -32.92 10.65
CA PHE A 796 -23.36 -33.12 9.27
C PHE A 796 -24.62 -33.30 8.43
N MET A 797 -25.00 -32.31 7.61
CA MET A 797 -25.85 -32.58 6.46
C MET A 797 -24.97 -33.15 5.35
N ARG A 798 -25.05 -34.47 5.15
CA ARG A 798 -24.68 -35.11 3.89
C ARG A 798 -25.72 -34.70 2.85
N LEU A 799 -25.32 -33.93 1.84
CA LEU A 799 -26.04 -33.88 0.57
C LEU A 799 -25.98 -35.30 -0.02
N LYS A 800 -27.10 -36.02 0.06
CA LYS A 800 -27.33 -37.23 -0.73
C LYS A 800 -27.65 -36.79 -2.16
N SER A 801 -26.86 -37.28 -3.10
CA SER A 801 -27.27 -37.47 -4.48
C SER A 801 -28.52 -38.36 -4.53
N ASN A 802 -29.58 -37.88 -5.17
CA ASN A 802 -30.65 -38.76 -5.65
C ASN A 802 -30.27 -39.24 -7.06
N PRO A 803 -30.39 -40.55 -7.36
CA PRO A 803 -30.51 -41.02 -8.72
C PRO A 803 -32.00 -41.05 -9.14
N ALA A 804 -32.22 -40.94 -10.45
CA ALA A 804 -33.48 -40.86 -11.21
C ALA A 804 -34.15 -39.47 -11.23
#